data_AF-A0A1A8LI07-F1
#
_entry.id   AF-A0A1A8LI07-F1
#
_cell.length_a   1.000
_cell.length_b   1.000
_cell.length_c   1.000
_cell.angle_alpha   90.00
_cell.angle_beta   90.00
_cell.angle_gamma   90.00
#
_symmetry.space_group_name_H-M   'P 1'
#
loop_
_entity.id
_entity.type
_entity.pdbx_description
1 polymer ?
#
loop_
_entity_poly.entity_id
_entity_poly.type
_entity_poly.pdbx_seq_one_letter_code
_entity_poly.pdbx_strand_id
1 'polypeptide(L)'
;SQPSAFMNQLIKLSNMSQPVLGQQPSGINNLTQAMVLLNISVQALEETQEELQPEDMVSLVQLLSLTSDVPSEPSVHSENSSNEKIQELSQHFISVADSIISEDNALKWQAIKEVVNGPMDVVKSIDQMVTRLSSRLTAETDHLTIQSPNIRVEVQHQKLEDESKGSSFCGPETEKHAGLDCISVPHQKIQDLHNNGFYKLTLVNTWYGSLRPLLSLEENITMEPTVTDGSQRYLGTVLGSSVISSTVLRDNQPVSTEVQIQLQHRVQFSMDTMYDPVCAFWDFNLSPEAGGWWNTKGCEVVSKHQAFTVCYCNHTTNFALLLQVYETQRSPENEKALQVLTFIGCGVSLCGLLFTFILFVAVGVPKSDRTTVHKNLIGALGVAELLLMCSDWTAENQAACFVVTALLHLFFMASFSWMLVEGLLLWSKVVSVNISEDRRMKLYYVIGWGLPVLIVAVTLAVSADKYKADHHCWLSVKTDTIWAFVGPVIFVLVVNAVVLCRVVMVTVSSANRRAKMLSPSSASKMQTFDLTWAVTRPVLILLPVLGLTWLCGVLVHLSVVLAYGFIVLNSFQGLYIFLVYAVYNSEVRNAIKRIKEKRKALSFTNCSQPTSFLPSQRAPVTSWNCRQPTPSSPETSETSGPTSSTSTSLVIKNESFRKESFVSFSLKQVSRNQEVQLTGFKPSGC
;
A
#
# COMPACT_ATOMS: atom_id res chain seq x y z
N SER A 1 14.96 -42.98 -17.52
CA SER A 1 15.82 -41.87 -17.95
C SER A 1 17.10 -42.43 -18.60
N GLN A 2 17.90 -41.60 -19.28
CA GLN A 2 19.35 -41.84 -19.30
C GLN A 2 19.89 -41.32 -17.95
N PRO A 3 20.87 -41.97 -17.31
CA PRO A 3 21.44 -41.48 -16.06
C PRO A 3 22.06 -40.08 -16.24
N SER A 4 21.95 -39.25 -15.20
CA SER A 4 22.56 -37.91 -15.11
C SER A 4 24.10 -37.97 -15.18
N ALA A 5 24.77 -36.84 -15.41
CA ALA A 5 26.23 -36.79 -15.35
C ALA A 5 26.76 -37.25 -13.98
N PHE A 6 26.12 -36.77 -12.90
CA PHE A 6 26.39 -37.20 -11.52
C PHE A 6 26.26 -38.73 -11.36
N MET A 7 25.11 -39.33 -11.74
CA MET A 7 24.90 -40.78 -11.59
C MET A 7 25.84 -41.61 -12.47
N ASN A 8 26.22 -41.14 -13.66
CA ASN A 8 27.25 -41.81 -14.46
C ASN A 8 28.61 -41.81 -13.74
N GLN A 9 29.02 -40.68 -13.15
CA GLN A 9 30.28 -40.60 -12.40
C GLN A 9 30.23 -41.42 -11.11
N LEU A 10 29.10 -41.39 -10.39
CA LEU A 10 28.86 -42.20 -9.19
C LEU A 10 28.94 -43.71 -9.51
N ILE A 11 28.32 -44.18 -10.60
CA ILE A 11 28.40 -45.57 -11.06
C ILE A 11 29.85 -45.95 -11.44
N LYS A 12 30.57 -45.06 -12.12
CA LYS A 12 31.98 -45.25 -12.51
C LYS A 12 32.90 -45.39 -11.28
N LEU A 13 32.80 -44.48 -10.31
CA LEU A 13 33.57 -44.52 -9.06
C LEU A 13 33.18 -45.74 -8.20
N SER A 14 31.88 -46.03 -8.09
CA SER A 14 31.36 -47.22 -7.41
C SER A 14 31.92 -48.52 -8.02
N ASN A 15 31.95 -48.64 -9.35
CA ASN A 15 32.54 -49.79 -10.04
C ASN A 15 34.05 -49.96 -9.76
N MET A 16 34.80 -48.87 -9.56
CA MET A 16 36.21 -48.93 -9.14
C MET A 16 36.37 -49.38 -7.67
N SER A 17 35.36 -49.17 -6.83
CA SER A 17 35.33 -49.53 -5.40
C SER A 17 34.73 -50.91 -5.08
N GLN A 18 34.19 -51.63 -6.09
CA GLN A 18 33.51 -52.92 -5.92
C GLN A 18 34.21 -53.96 -5.02
N PRO A 19 35.55 -54.07 -4.96
CA PRO A 19 36.23 -55.00 -4.04
C PRO A 19 35.91 -54.77 -2.54
N VAL A 20 35.40 -53.59 -2.17
CA VAL A 20 35.12 -53.21 -0.76
C VAL A 20 33.63 -53.28 -0.41
N LEU A 21 32.72 -53.01 -1.36
CA LEU A 21 31.27 -53.04 -1.07
C LEU A 21 30.72 -54.45 -0.91
N GLY A 22 31.28 -55.44 -1.63
CA GLY A 22 30.77 -56.80 -1.69
C GLY A 22 29.65 -56.98 -2.73
N GLN A 23 29.18 -58.22 -2.90
CA GLN A 23 28.09 -58.53 -3.83
C GLN A 23 26.73 -58.35 -3.16
N GLN A 24 25.83 -57.66 -3.88
CA GLN A 24 24.39 -57.46 -3.59
C GLN A 24 24.05 -56.37 -2.53
N PRO A 25 23.58 -55.17 -2.94
CA PRO A 25 23.20 -54.10 -2.03
C PRO A 25 21.75 -54.23 -1.56
N SER A 26 21.55 -54.58 -0.29
CA SER A 26 20.22 -54.58 0.36
C SER A 26 20.23 -53.98 1.77
N GLY A 27 21.22 -53.11 2.05
CA GLY A 27 21.43 -52.44 3.34
C GLY A 27 22.88 -51.98 3.50
N ILE A 28 23.09 -50.87 4.21
CA ILE A 28 24.42 -50.41 4.62
C ILE A 28 24.69 -51.03 6.00
N ASN A 29 25.35 -52.18 6.01
CA ASN A 29 25.40 -53.04 7.20
C ASN A 29 26.63 -52.78 8.10
N ASN A 30 27.54 -51.89 7.70
CA ASN A 30 28.66 -51.45 8.52
C ASN A 30 29.14 -50.03 8.19
N LEU A 31 29.83 -49.41 9.16
CA LEU A 31 30.35 -48.05 9.07
C LEU A 31 31.35 -47.85 7.92
N THR A 32 32.10 -48.89 7.53
CA THR A 32 33.08 -48.84 6.44
C THR A 32 32.39 -48.69 5.08
N GLN A 33 31.29 -49.41 4.85
CA GLN A 33 30.45 -49.26 3.65
C GLN A 33 29.82 -47.85 3.58
N ALA A 34 29.34 -47.33 4.70
CA ALA A 34 28.84 -45.96 4.79
C ALA A 34 29.93 -44.93 4.40
N MET A 35 31.13 -45.05 4.98
CA MET A 35 32.27 -44.16 4.74
C MET A 35 32.69 -44.17 3.26
N VAL A 36 32.76 -45.35 2.63
CA VAL A 36 33.13 -45.50 1.21
C VAL A 36 32.05 -44.90 0.29
N LEU A 37 30.76 -45.16 0.56
CA LEU A 37 29.65 -44.59 -0.22
C LEU A 37 29.58 -43.06 -0.12
N LEU A 38 29.78 -42.50 1.08
CA LEU A 38 29.79 -41.06 1.29
C LEU A 38 30.99 -40.39 0.61
N ASN A 39 32.19 -40.95 0.74
CA ASN A 39 33.40 -40.44 0.07
C ASN A 39 33.23 -40.46 -1.47
N ILE A 40 32.75 -41.57 -2.04
CA ILE A 40 32.42 -41.66 -3.48
C ILE A 40 31.37 -40.63 -3.91
N SER A 41 30.41 -40.30 -3.03
CA SER A 41 29.39 -39.29 -3.31
C SER A 41 29.97 -37.87 -3.28
N VAL A 42 30.86 -37.56 -2.31
CA VAL A 42 31.60 -36.29 -2.27
C VAL A 42 32.47 -36.14 -3.51
N GLN A 43 33.27 -37.15 -3.87
CA GLN A 43 34.10 -37.10 -5.08
C GLN A 43 33.23 -36.94 -6.36
N ALA A 44 32.06 -37.59 -6.44
CA ALA A 44 31.15 -37.40 -7.56
C ALA A 44 30.54 -35.98 -7.60
N LEU A 45 30.28 -35.34 -6.45
CA LEU A 45 29.84 -33.95 -6.36
C LEU A 45 30.95 -32.97 -6.77
N GLU A 46 32.19 -33.18 -6.33
CA GLU A 46 33.33 -32.32 -6.66
C GLU A 46 33.77 -32.43 -8.13
N GLU A 47 33.72 -33.64 -8.72
CA GLU A 47 34.10 -33.87 -10.12
C GLU A 47 32.99 -33.46 -11.13
N THR A 48 31.74 -33.28 -10.69
CA THR A 48 30.61 -32.95 -11.57
C THR A 48 30.31 -31.45 -11.54
N GLN A 49 30.83 -30.70 -12.53
CA GLN A 49 30.51 -29.27 -12.71
C GLN A 49 29.08 -28.99 -13.20
N GLU A 50 28.27 -30.01 -13.46
CA GLU A 50 26.85 -29.87 -13.83
C GLU A 50 25.95 -29.94 -12.59
N GLU A 51 24.85 -29.20 -12.62
CA GLU A 51 23.88 -29.18 -11.52
C GLU A 51 23.25 -30.56 -11.25
N LEU A 52 23.17 -30.93 -9.96
CA LEU A 52 22.36 -32.05 -9.47
C LEU A 52 20.95 -32.02 -10.05
N GLN A 53 20.46 -33.17 -10.49
CA GLN A 53 19.11 -33.39 -10.99
C GLN A 53 18.16 -33.88 -9.87
N PRO A 54 16.84 -33.72 -10.04
CA PRO A 54 15.84 -34.28 -9.11
C PRO A 54 16.01 -35.77 -8.79
N GLU A 55 16.35 -36.60 -9.78
CA GLU A 55 16.60 -38.05 -9.60
C GLU A 55 17.84 -38.32 -8.69
N ASP A 56 18.83 -37.45 -8.74
CA ASP A 56 20.07 -37.55 -7.96
C ASP A 56 19.81 -37.22 -6.47
N MET A 57 19.02 -36.17 -6.22
CA MET A 57 18.70 -35.70 -4.87
C MET A 57 17.93 -36.75 -4.05
N VAL A 58 16.96 -37.45 -4.66
CA VAL A 58 16.24 -38.55 -3.99
C VAL A 58 17.21 -39.66 -3.58
N SER A 59 18.15 -40.01 -4.47
CA SER A 59 19.16 -41.03 -4.22
C SER A 59 20.11 -40.65 -3.07
N LEU A 60 20.51 -39.37 -3.01
CA LEU A 60 21.37 -38.84 -1.95
C LEU A 60 20.66 -38.70 -0.59
N VAL A 61 19.39 -38.28 -0.57
CA VAL A 61 18.58 -38.23 0.68
C VAL A 61 18.39 -39.63 1.25
N GLN A 62 18.13 -40.64 0.40
CA GLN A 62 18.07 -42.03 0.82
C GLN A 62 19.42 -42.54 1.35
N LEU A 63 20.55 -42.14 0.75
CA LEU A 63 21.89 -42.47 1.25
C LEU A 63 22.14 -41.85 2.64
N LEU A 64 21.76 -40.60 2.89
CA LEU A 64 21.92 -39.96 4.21
C LEU A 64 21.04 -40.65 5.27
N SER A 65 19.78 -40.97 4.96
CA SER A 65 18.91 -41.70 5.89
C SER A 65 19.42 -43.12 6.17
N LEU A 66 19.99 -43.82 5.18
CA LEU A 66 20.58 -45.16 5.39
C LEU A 66 21.91 -45.11 6.16
N THR A 67 22.65 -44.00 6.08
CA THR A 67 23.92 -43.86 6.81
C THR A 67 23.75 -43.26 8.22
N SER A 68 22.69 -42.47 8.48
CA SER A 68 22.32 -42.06 9.86
C SER A 68 21.80 -43.24 10.68
N ASP A 69 21.19 -44.24 10.05
CA ASP A 69 20.62 -45.41 10.73
C ASP A 69 21.62 -46.53 11.09
N VAL A 70 22.89 -46.41 10.67
CA VAL A 70 23.93 -47.44 10.96
C VAL A 70 24.16 -47.58 12.48
N PRO A 71 24.25 -48.82 13.03
CA PRO A 71 24.56 -49.04 14.44
C PRO A 71 25.96 -48.57 14.84
N SER A 72 26.09 -47.95 16.01
CA SER A 72 27.36 -47.47 16.57
C SER A 72 28.06 -48.49 17.49
N GLU A 73 27.45 -49.66 17.72
CA GLU A 73 28.06 -50.80 18.41
C GLU A 73 28.94 -51.64 17.46
N PRO A 74 30.06 -52.20 17.94
CA PRO A 74 30.90 -53.04 17.12
C PRO A 74 30.25 -54.41 16.88
N SER A 75 30.30 -54.88 15.64
CA SER A 75 30.27 -56.33 15.40
C SER A 75 31.43 -56.99 16.16
N VAL A 76 31.26 -58.24 16.61
CA VAL A 76 32.18 -58.96 17.53
C VAL A 76 33.60 -59.19 16.96
N HIS A 77 33.91 -58.66 15.77
CA HIS A 77 35.20 -58.78 15.07
C HIS A 77 35.82 -57.44 14.64
N SER A 78 35.34 -56.29 15.15
CA SER A 78 35.80 -54.96 14.72
C SER A 78 36.16 -54.00 15.88
N GLU A 79 37.21 -54.32 16.65
CA GLU A 79 37.66 -53.50 17.80
C GLU A 79 38.41 -52.20 17.43
N ASN A 80 38.88 -52.04 16.19
CA ASN A 80 39.74 -50.92 15.77
C ASN A 80 39.16 -50.09 14.60
N SER A 81 38.07 -49.36 14.86
CA SER A 81 37.75 -48.15 14.10
C SER A 81 38.38 -46.95 14.80
N SER A 82 39.39 -46.33 14.19
CA SER A 82 40.00 -45.11 14.75
C SER A 82 38.99 -43.96 14.73
N ASN A 83 39.00 -43.11 15.75
CA ASN A 83 38.04 -41.99 15.86
C ASN A 83 38.18 -41.00 14.69
N GLU A 84 39.40 -40.87 14.14
CA GLU A 84 39.70 -40.18 12.88
C GLU A 84 38.73 -40.56 11.75
N LYS A 85 38.43 -41.85 11.55
CA LYS A 85 37.51 -42.33 10.49
C LYS A 85 36.06 -41.95 10.75
N ILE A 86 35.70 -41.74 12.02
CA ILE A 86 34.35 -41.34 12.43
C ILE A 86 34.18 -39.83 12.21
N GLN A 87 35.24 -39.06 12.46
CA GLN A 87 35.31 -37.64 12.08
C GLN A 87 35.31 -37.47 10.55
N GLU A 88 36.09 -38.26 9.81
CA GLU A 88 36.12 -38.30 8.33
C GLU A 88 34.74 -38.65 7.75
N LEU A 89 34.09 -39.70 8.25
CA LEU A 89 32.71 -40.05 7.86
C LEU A 89 31.73 -38.91 8.14
N SER A 90 31.85 -38.25 9.30
CA SER A 90 30.96 -37.14 9.66
C SER A 90 31.19 -35.91 8.78
N GLN A 91 32.44 -35.64 8.37
CA GLN A 91 32.77 -34.58 7.41
C GLN A 91 32.19 -34.88 6.02
N HIS A 92 32.33 -36.11 5.51
CA HIS A 92 31.73 -36.51 4.24
C HIS A 92 30.19 -36.47 4.29
N PHE A 93 29.56 -36.90 5.38
CA PHE A 93 28.11 -36.83 5.56
C PHE A 93 27.60 -35.38 5.51
N ILE A 94 28.23 -34.47 6.26
CA ILE A 94 27.85 -33.05 6.27
C ILE A 94 28.12 -32.39 4.92
N SER A 95 29.21 -32.74 4.21
CA SER A 95 29.50 -32.25 2.85
C SER A 95 28.42 -32.66 1.83
N VAL A 96 27.98 -33.92 1.84
CA VAL A 96 26.86 -34.38 1.00
C VAL A 96 25.57 -33.65 1.39
N ALA A 97 25.27 -33.50 2.67
CA ALA A 97 24.06 -32.82 3.13
C ALA A 97 24.04 -31.31 2.78
N ASP A 98 25.17 -30.62 2.91
CA ASP A 98 25.35 -29.21 2.56
C ASP A 98 25.06 -28.97 1.07
N SER A 99 25.59 -29.86 0.22
CA SER A 99 25.36 -29.85 -1.23
C SER A 99 23.89 -30.06 -1.62
N ILE A 100 23.14 -30.85 -0.83
CA ILE A 100 21.69 -31.07 -1.04
C ILE A 100 20.88 -29.83 -0.61
N ILE A 101 21.26 -29.17 0.49
CA ILE A 101 20.52 -28.01 1.04
C ILE A 101 20.98 -26.64 0.49
N SER A 102 21.82 -26.60 -0.56
CA SER A 102 22.15 -25.35 -1.26
C SER A 102 20.89 -24.65 -1.77
N GLU A 103 20.87 -23.31 -1.72
CA GLU A 103 19.74 -22.48 -2.14
C GLU A 103 19.35 -22.73 -3.62
N ASP A 104 20.33 -23.08 -4.47
CA ASP A 104 20.15 -23.42 -5.89
C ASP A 104 19.19 -24.60 -6.13
N ASN A 105 19.03 -25.49 -5.14
CA ASN A 105 18.20 -26.68 -5.26
C ASN A 105 16.72 -26.43 -4.90
N ALA A 106 16.31 -25.19 -4.56
CA ALA A 106 14.94 -24.87 -4.14
C ALA A 106 13.85 -25.35 -5.12
N LEU A 107 14.04 -25.12 -6.42
CA LEU A 107 13.11 -25.57 -7.47
C LEU A 107 13.10 -27.09 -7.65
N LYS A 108 14.21 -27.77 -7.33
CA LYS A 108 14.38 -29.21 -7.50
C LYS A 108 13.70 -29.98 -6.38
N TRP A 109 13.77 -29.45 -5.14
CA TRP A 109 12.98 -29.91 -4.00
C TRP A 109 11.47 -29.91 -4.30
N GLN A 110 10.96 -28.86 -4.95
CA GLN A 110 9.54 -28.79 -5.35
C GLN A 110 9.14 -29.90 -6.34
N ALA A 111 10.07 -30.37 -7.19
CA ALA A 111 9.83 -31.44 -8.16
C ALA A 111 9.83 -32.86 -7.55
N ILE A 112 10.41 -33.05 -6.35
CA ILE A 112 10.53 -34.36 -5.68
C ILE A 112 9.65 -34.52 -4.44
N LYS A 113 8.82 -33.51 -4.13
CA LYS A 113 7.94 -33.45 -2.94
C LYS A 113 6.97 -34.62 -2.76
N GLU A 114 6.70 -35.39 -3.83
CA GLU A 114 5.81 -36.57 -3.81
C GLU A 114 6.58 -37.87 -3.49
N VAL A 115 7.91 -37.80 -3.33
CA VAL A 115 8.82 -38.95 -3.19
C VAL A 115 9.69 -38.85 -1.92
N VAL A 116 9.97 -37.63 -1.43
CA VAL A 116 10.72 -37.35 -0.19
C VAL A 116 10.01 -36.28 0.63
N ASN A 117 10.09 -36.33 1.95
CA ASN A 117 9.32 -35.46 2.85
C ASN A 117 9.99 -34.08 3.06
N GLY A 118 10.48 -33.49 1.97
CA GLY A 118 11.13 -32.18 1.94
C GLY A 118 12.51 -32.10 2.61
N PRO A 119 13.08 -30.88 2.68
CA PRO A 119 14.43 -30.64 3.22
C PRO A 119 14.64 -31.07 4.68
N MET A 120 13.57 -31.17 5.47
CA MET A 120 13.66 -31.49 6.89
C MET A 120 14.01 -32.96 7.18
N ASP A 121 13.87 -33.88 6.21
CA ASP A 121 14.44 -35.23 6.33
C ASP A 121 15.98 -35.21 6.34
N VAL A 122 16.63 -34.23 5.69
CA VAL A 122 18.10 -34.07 5.73
C VAL A 122 18.54 -33.59 7.12
N VAL A 123 17.84 -32.60 7.68
CA VAL A 123 18.04 -32.10 9.06
C VAL A 123 17.92 -33.26 10.06
N LYS A 124 16.83 -34.03 9.97
CA LYS A 124 16.58 -35.22 10.79
C LYS A 124 17.68 -36.29 10.66
N SER A 125 18.20 -36.50 9.45
CA SER A 125 19.29 -37.45 9.21
C SER A 125 20.61 -36.98 9.84
N ILE A 126 20.89 -35.67 9.81
CA ILE A 126 22.04 -35.06 10.51
C ILE A 126 21.87 -35.20 12.03
N ASP A 127 20.73 -34.80 12.58
CA ASP A 127 20.46 -34.87 14.02
C ASP A 127 20.60 -36.31 14.54
N GLN A 128 20.09 -37.30 13.80
CA GLN A 128 20.27 -38.73 14.09
C GLN A 128 21.74 -39.16 14.05
N MET A 129 22.50 -38.80 13.00
CA MET A 129 23.90 -39.17 12.87
C MET A 129 24.73 -38.57 14.01
N VAL A 130 24.63 -37.25 14.23
CA VAL A 130 25.45 -36.54 15.21
C VAL A 130 25.12 -36.99 16.64
N THR A 131 23.85 -37.21 16.98
CA THR A 131 23.48 -37.72 18.31
C THR A 131 24.01 -39.14 18.56
N ARG A 132 23.93 -40.06 17.58
CA ARG A 132 24.48 -41.43 17.69
C ARG A 132 26.01 -41.48 17.76
N LEU A 133 26.70 -40.63 17.00
CA LEU A 133 28.17 -40.60 16.94
C LEU A 133 28.81 -39.73 18.01
N SER A 134 28.05 -38.83 18.67
CA SER A 134 28.52 -37.87 19.69
C SER A 134 29.56 -38.43 20.66
N SER A 135 29.25 -39.54 21.34
CA SER A 135 30.14 -40.20 22.32
C SER A 135 31.47 -40.74 21.77
N ARG A 136 31.58 -40.94 20.44
CA ARG A 136 32.84 -41.30 19.77
C ARG A 136 33.53 -40.06 19.19
N LEU A 137 32.77 -39.08 18.71
CA LEU A 137 33.29 -37.81 18.20
C LEU A 137 33.99 -36.96 19.28
N THR A 138 33.52 -37.03 20.54
CA THR A 138 34.18 -36.39 21.69
C THR A 138 34.95 -37.40 22.57
N ALA A 139 35.51 -38.45 21.98
CA ALA A 139 36.31 -39.44 22.71
C ALA A 139 37.75 -38.95 23.02
N GLU A 140 38.30 -38.09 22.16
CA GLU A 140 39.67 -37.56 22.26
C GLU A 140 39.72 -36.07 22.61
N THR A 141 38.67 -35.31 22.30
CA THR A 141 38.53 -33.89 22.65
C THR A 141 37.18 -33.60 23.31
N ASP A 142 37.15 -32.74 24.33
CA ASP A 142 35.90 -32.25 24.95
C ASP A 142 35.10 -31.27 24.03
N HIS A 143 35.56 -31.02 22.80
CA HIS A 143 34.90 -30.17 21.79
C HIS A 143 35.24 -30.61 20.36
N LEU A 144 34.25 -30.55 19.46
CA LEU A 144 34.40 -30.72 18.02
C LEU A 144 33.52 -29.70 17.29
N THR A 145 33.99 -29.19 16.15
CA THR A 145 33.17 -28.42 15.21
C THR A 145 33.40 -28.94 13.79
N ILE A 146 32.31 -29.16 13.05
CA ILE A 146 32.31 -29.44 11.62
C ILE A 146 31.61 -28.25 10.95
N GLN A 147 32.25 -27.66 9.93
CA GLN A 147 31.74 -26.48 9.24
C GLN A 147 31.83 -26.66 7.73
N SER A 148 30.71 -26.39 7.08
CA SER A 148 30.50 -26.29 5.64
C SER A 148 29.81 -24.95 5.33
N PRO A 149 29.63 -24.55 4.06
CA PRO A 149 29.08 -23.22 3.72
C PRO A 149 27.68 -22.95 4.29
N ASN A 150 26.81 -23.95 4.28
CA ASN A 150 25.40 -23.86 4.64
C ASN A 150 25.08 -24.53 6.00
N ILE A 151 25.95 -25.43 6.47
CA ILE A 151 25.81 -26.19 7.73
C ILE A 151 26.98 -25.94 8.68
N ARG A 152 26.69 -25.66 9.96
CA ARG A 152 27.68 -25.70 11.06
C ARG A 152 27.18 -26.62 12.17
N VAL A 153 27.93 -27.65 12.51
CA VAL A 153 27.68 -28.56 13.65
C VAL A 153 28.74 -28.33 14.71
N GLU A 154 28.32 -28.23 15.97
CA GLU A 154 29.18 -28.24 17.16
C GLU A 154 28.76 -29.37 18.10
N VAL A 155 29.73 -30.12 18.59
CA VAL A 155 29.54 -31.11 19.67
C VAL A 155 30.45 -30.72 20.82
N GLN A 156 29.87 -30.28 21.94
CA GLN A 156 30.60 -29.88 23.14
C GLN A 156 30.33 -30.86 24.28
N HIS A 157 31.39 -31.36 24.89
CA HIS A 157 31.30 -32.20 26.07
C HIS A 157 31.51 -31.36 27.34
N GLN A 158 30.48 -31.27 28.18
CA GLN A 158 30.48 -30.42 29.37
C GLN A 158 30.37 -31.24 30.64
N LYS A 159 31.45 -31.21 31.43
CA LYS A 159 31.46 -31.68 32.83
C LYS A 159 30.84 -30.56 33.67
N LEU A 160 29.89 -30.89 34.55
CA LEU A 160 29.19 -29.89 35.36
C LEU A 160 29.84 -29.78 36.75
N GLU A 161 30.30 -28.57 37.04
CA GLU A 161 30.90 -28.13 38.30
C GLU A 161 30.12 -26.89 38.79
N ASP A 162 30.27 -26.49 40.06
CA ASP A 162 29.43 -25.45 40.69
C ASP A 162 29.51 -24.06 40.01
N GLU A 163 30.58 -23.76 39.26
CA GLU A 163 30.76 -22.53 38.47
C GLU A 163 30.61 -22.74 36.93
N SER A 164 29.97 -23.83 36.50
CA SER A 164 29.85 -24.20 35.07
C SER A 164 29.04 -23.18 34.25
N LYS A 165 29.75 -22.33 33.49
CA LYS A 165 29.16 -21.28 32.63
C LYS A 165 28.10 -21.82 31.66
N GLY A 166 27.10 -20.98 31.40
CA GLY A 166 26.09 -21.19 30.36
C GLY A 166 26.74 -21.42 28.98
N SER A 167 26.18 -22.33 28.19
CA SER A 167 26.63 -22.62 26.83
C SER A 167 25.97 -21.68 25.83
N SER A 168 26.69 -21.34 24.76
CA SER A 168 26.18 -20.48 23.69
C SER A 168 26.82 -20.84 22.35
N PHE A 169 26.02 -21.29 21.40
CA PHE A 169 26.40 -21.56 20.02
C PHE A 169 25.81 -20.51 19.08
N CYS A 170 26.53 -20.16 18.02
CA CYS A 170 26.08 -19.22 17.01
C CYS A 170 26.47 -19.68 15.60
N GLY A 171 25.72 -19.21 14.59
CA GLY A 171 26.10 -19.33 13.18
C GLY A 171 27.43 -18.63 12.84
N PRO A 172 27.92 -18.76 11.61
CA PRO A 172 29.11 -18.04 11.13
C PRO A 172 28.85 -16.53 11.01
N GLU A 173 29.88 -15.71 11.19
CA GLU A 173 29.80 -14.25 10.98
C GLU A 173 29.62 -13.92 9.48
N THR A 174 28.45 -13.38 9.14
CA THR A 174 28.19 -12.72 7.85
C THR A 174 28.41 -11.20 7.95
N GLU A 175 28.57 -10.52 6.81
CA GLU A 175 29.31 -9.25 6.74
C GLU A 175 28.87 -8.10 7.67
N LYS A 176 29.69 -7.87 8.72
CA LYS A 176 30.01 -6.58 9.37
C LYS A 176 28.91 -5.71 10.02
N HIS A 177 27.63 -5.89 9.71
CA HIS A 177 26.55 -5.01 10.22
C HIS A 177 25.29 -5.75 10.69
N ALA A 178 25.27 -7.09 10.63
CA ALA A 178 24.20 -7.91 11.20
C ALA A 178 24.65 -8.54 12.53
N GLY A 179 23.70 -9.01 13.35
CA GLY A 179 24.01 -9.78 14.56
C GLY A 179 24.40 -11.23 14.25
N LEU A 180 24.18 -12.15 15.18
CA LEU A 180 24.34 -13.59 14.93
C LEU A 180 23.04 -14.34 15.25
N ASP A 181 22.75 -15.37 14.44
CA ASP A 181 21.81 -16.42 14.80
C ASP A 181 22.46 -17.24 15.92
N CYS A 182 21.87 -17.29 17.13
CA CYS A 182 22.46 -17.93 18.30
C CYS A 182 21.42 -18.70 19.13
N ILE A 183 21.89 -19.75 19.81
CA ILE A 183 21.16 -20.55 20.80
C ILE A 183 22.01 -20.71 22.06
N SER A 184 21.40 -20.57 23.23
CA SER A 184 22.07 -20.73 24.52
C SER A 184 21.21 -21.49 25.52
N VAL A 185 21.86 -22.32 26.34
CA VAL A 185 21.24 -22.92 27.52
C VAL A 185 21.59 -22.02 28.71
N PRO A 186 20.60 -21.37 29.37
CA PRO A 186 20.88 -20.48 30.49
C PRO A 186 21.66 -21.19 31.60
N HIS A 187 22.65 -20.52 32.20
CA HIS A 187 23.49 -21.08 33.26
C HIS A 187 22.67 -21.67 34.42
N GLN A 188 21.55 -21.03 34.80
CA GLN A 188 20.62 -21.54 35.79
C GLN A 188 20.06 -22.93 35.42
N LYS A 189 19.81 -23.19 34.13
CA LYS A 189 19.26 -24.46 33.63
C LYS A 189 20.32 -25.55 33.53
N ILE A 190 21.57 -25.18 33.25
CA ILE A 190 22.71 -26.08 33.40
C ILE A 190 22.89 -26.47 34.87
N GLN A 191 22.73 -25.53 35.81
CA GLN A 191 22.80 -25.79 37.24
C GLN A 191 21.59 -26.60 37.76
N ASP A 192 20.38 -26.36 37.25
CA ASP A 192 19.20 -27.22 37.49
C ASP A 192 19.50 -28.67 37.07
N LEU A 193 20.17 -28.89 35.94
CA LEU A 193 20.58 -30.22 35.51
C LEU A 193 21.64 -30.83 36.46
N HIS A 194 22.67 -30.08 36.86
CA HIS A 194 23.65 -30.54 37.86
C HIS A 194 22.97 -30.99 39.17
N ASN A 195 22.03 -30.18 39.68
CA ASN A 195 21.27 -30.46 40.90
C ASN A 195 20.37 -31.71 40.79
N ASN A 196 19.93 -32.06 39.58
CA ASN A 196 19.18 -33.30 39.30
C ASN A 196 20.09 -34.53 39.09
N GLY A 197 21.39 -34.42 39.35
CA GLY A 197 22.35 -35.53 39.25
C GLY A 197 22.91 -35.77 37.84
N PHE A 198 22.80 -34.80 36.93
CA PHE A 198 23.43 -34.84 35.62
C PHE A 198 24.83 -34.20 35.68
N TYR A 199 25.86 -34.98 36.02
CA TYR A 199 27.25 -34.46 36.16
C TYR A 199 28.03 -34.33 34.83
N LYS A 200 27.51 -34.93 33.76
CA LYS A 200 28.19 -35.07 32.48
C LYS A 200 27.15 -34.94 31.37
N LEU A 201 27.27 -33.90 30.54
CA LEU A 201 26.38 -33.63 29.41
C LEU A 201 27.18 -33.56 28.10
N THR A 202 26.54 -33.91 26.99
CA THR A 202 27.03 -33.57 25.65
C THR A 202 25.99 -32.68 24.97
N LEU A 203 26.39 -31.48 24.58
CA LEU A 203 25.54 -30.56 23.81
C LEU A 203 25.87 -30.75 22.33
N VAL A 204 24.83 -30.99 21.53
CA VAL A 204 24.89 -31.02 20.06
C VAL A 204 24.13 -29.79 19.57
N ASN A 205 24.82 -28.86 18.90
CA ASN A 205 24.23 -27.66 18.34
C ASN A 205 24.46 -27.63 16.82
N THR A 206 23.43 -27.29 16.05
CA THR A 206 23.54 -27.21 14.58
C THR A 206 22.90 -25.93 14.06
N TRP A 207 23.53 -25.28 13.09
CA TRP A 207 22.98 -24.13 12.37
C TRP A 207 22.85 -24.45 10.88
N TYR A 208 21.71 -24.10 10.30
CA TYR A 208 21.35 -24.36 8.91
C TYR A 208 20.96 -23.03 8.23
N GLY A 209 21.87 -22.46 7.43
CA GLY A 209 21.69 -21.14 6.82
C GLY A 209 20.69 -21.07 5.67
N SER A 210 20.59 -22.15 4.90
CA SER A 210 20.06 -22.14 3.51
C SER A 210 18.75 -22.91 3.32
N LEU A 211 18.15 -23.41 4.41
CA LEU A 211 16.83 -24.05 4.37
C LEU A 211 15.69 -23.08 4.02
N ARG A 212 15.93 -21.76 4.15
CA ARG A 212 14.88 -20.73 3.98
C ARG A 212 14.32 -20.70 2.56
N PRO A 213 15.10 -20.56 1.47
CA PRO A 213 14.56 -20.66 0.12
C PRO A 213 13.78 -21.95 -0.13
N LEU A 214 14.32 -23.09 0.32
CA LEU A 214 13.75 -24.42 0.08
C LEU A 214 12.34 -24.59 0.65
N LEU A 215 12.13 -24.10 1.89
CA LEU A 215 10.83 -24.17 2.58
C LEU A 215 9.92 -22.97 2.24
N SER A 216 10.46 -21.87 1.70
CA SER A 216 9.66 -20.69 1.31
C SER A 216 8.88 -20.85 0.00
N LEU A 217 9.09 -21.94 -0.74
CA LEU A 217 8.31 -22.30 -1.94
C LEU A 217 7.05 -23.13 -1.61
N GLU A 218 6.84 -23.50 -0.35
CA GLU A 218 5.59 -24.10 0.11
C GLU A 218 4.46 -23.06 0.13
N GLU A 219 3.24 -23.49 -0.20
CA GLU A 219 2.07 -22.61 -0.24
C GLU A 219 1.75 -22.08 1.17
N ASN A 220 2.15 -20.84 1.47
CA ASN A 220 1.81 -20.05 2.67
C ASN A 220 1.58 -20.88 3.95
N ILE A 221 2.64 -21.12 4.72
CA ILE A 221 2.63 -21.95 5.94
C ILE A 221 1.35 -21.69 6.75
N THR A 222 0.47 -22.68 6.83
CA THR A 222 -0.85 -22.54 7.44
C THR A 222 -0.74 -22.50 8.96
N MET A 223 -0.88 -21.29 9.50
CA MET A 223 -0.94 -21.00 10.93
C MET A 223 -2.09 -20.05 11.22
N GLU A 224 -2.59 -20.07 12.45
CA GLU A 224 -3.53 -19.07 12.92
C GLU A 224 -2.82 -17.70 13.04
N PRO A 225 -3.42 -16.61 12.53
CA PRO A 225 -2.82 -15.29 12.61
C PRO A 225 -2.83 -14.80 14.07
N THR A 226 -1.67 -14.35 14.55
CA THR A 226 -1.51 -13.77 15.90
C THR A 226 -2.31 -12.48 16.08
N VAL A 227 -2.63 -11.77 14.99
CA VAL A 227 -3.49 -10.58 14.98
C VAL A 227 -4.83 -10.91 14.28
N THR A 228 -5.89 -11.08 15.08
CA THR A 228 -7.25 -11.42 14.62
C THR A 228 -8.24 -10.25 14.60
N ASP A 229 -7.81 -9.05 15.02
CA ASP A 229 -8.63 -7.85 15.26
C ASP A 229 -9.23 -7.19 13.99
N GLY A 230 -9.15 -7.84 12.82
CA GLY A 230 -9.69 -7.36 11.54
C GLY A 230 -9.07 -6.07 10.97
N SER A 231 -8.16 -5.44 11.72
CA SER A 231 -7.47 -4.20 11.38
C SER A 231 -6.33 -4.37 10.37
N GLN A 232 -5.90 -5.62 10.13
CA GLN A 232 -4.83 -5.99 9.20
C GLN A 232 -5.23 -7.23 8.38
N ARG A 233 -4.83 -7.29 7.12
CA ARG A 233 -5.06 -8.44 6.24
C ARG A 233 -3.86 -9.38 6.30
N TYR A 234 -4.02 -10.52 6.97
CA TYR A 234 -3.06 -11.62 6.91
C TYR A 234 -2.92 -12.12 5.46
N LEU A 235 -1.68 -12.17 4.96
CA LEU A 235 -1.32 -12.61 3.61
C LEU A 235 -0.75 -14.04 3.58
N GLY A 236 -0.14 -14.49 4.67
CA GLY A 236 0.52 -15.79 4.80
C GLY A 236 1.62 -15.77 5.88
N THR A 237 2.19 -16.94 6.17
CA THR A 237 3.38 -17.06 7.03
C THR A 237 4.55 -17.61 6.21
N VAL A 238 5.73 -17.03 6.40
CA VAL A 238 6.97 -17.45 5.71
C VAL A 238 8.11 -17.70 6.69
N LEU A 239 9.06 -18.56 6.32
CA LEU A 239 10.28 -18.75 7.08
C LEU A 239 11.15 -17.47 7.01
N GLY A 240 11.42 -16.88 8.18
CA GLY A 240 12.04 -15.57 8.33
C GLY A 240 13.54 -15.56 8.65
N SER A 241 14.07 -16.67 9.17
CA SER A 241 15.46 -16.81 9.64
C SER A 241 16.14 -18.07 9.07
N SER A 242 17.39 -18.29 9.47
CA SER A 242 18.02 -19.63 9.51
C SER A 242 17.25 -20.58 10.44
N VAL A 243 17.50 -21.88 10.34
CA VAL A 243 17.08 -22.86 11.35
C VAL A 243 18.26 -23.13 12.30
N ILE A 244 18.01 -23.23 13.60
CA ILE A 244 19.03 -23.53 14.61
C ILE A 244 18.55 -24.63 15.55
N SER A 245 19.42 -25.60 15.83
CA SER A 245 19.17 -26.76 16.66
C SER A 245 20.03 -26.72 17.91
N SER A 246 19.48 -27.20 19.02
CA SER A 246 20.28 -27.67 20.16
C SER A 246 19.62 -28.91 20.75
N THR A 247 20.41 -29.93 21.02
CA THR A 247 20.03 -31.16 21.71
C THR A 247 21.01 -31.41 22.85
N VAL A 248 20.50 -31.53 24.08
CA VAL A 248 21.29 -31.92 25.25
C VAL A 248 21.18 -33.43 25.43
N LEU A 249 22.33 -34.12 25.48
CA LEU A 249 22.42 -35.56 25.65
C LEU A 249 22.99 -35.92 27.04
N ARG A 250 22.36 -36.89 27.68
CA ARG A 250 22.88 -37.62 28.85
C ARG A 250 22.97 -39.10 28.51
N ASP A 251 24.16 -39.69 28.62
CA ASP A 251 24.38 -41.12 28.36
C ASP A 251 23.79 -41.57 26.99
N ASN A 252 23.99 -40.74 25.96
CA ASN A 252 23.45 -40.84 24.59
C ASN A 252 21.91 -40.80 24.46
N GLN A 253 21.18 -40.37 25.48
CA GLN A 253 19.74 -40.11 25.43
C GLN A 253 19.43 -38.60 25.48
N PRO A 254 18.47 -38.08 24.70
CA PRO A 254 18.10 -36.67 24.71
C PRO A 254 17.37 -36.28 26.00
N VAL A 255 17.70 -35.11 26.53
CA VAL A 255 17.11 -34.49 27.72
C VAL A 255 16.58 -33.12 27.34
N SER A 256 15.27 -32.92 27.47
CA SER A 256 14.64 -31.61 27.26
C SER A 256 15.06 -30.62 28.33
N THR A 257 15.55 -29.44 27.93
CA THR A 257 15.81 -28.30 28.83
C THR A 257 15.36 -27.00 28.17
N GLU A 258 15.31 -25.91 28.94
CA GLU A 258 14.92 -24.59 28.45
C GLU A 258 16.09 -23.90 27.72
N VAL A 259 15.79 -23.25 26.59
CA VAL A 259 16.77 -22.53 25.76
C VAL A 259 16.32 -21.10 25.48
N GLN A 260 17.30 -20.21 25.32
CA GLN A 260 17.11 -18.87 24.77
C GLN A 260 17.71 -18.83 23.36
N ILE A 261 16.95 -18.33 22.39
CA ILE A 261 17.39 -18.20 20.99
C ILE A 261 17.30 -16.76 20.51
N GLN A 262 18.22 -16.37 19.64
CA GLN A 262 18.23 -15.11 18.92
C GLN A 262 18.34 -15.44 17.43
N LEU A 263 17.37 -14.99 16.62
CA LEU A 263 17.31 -15.30 15.19
C LEU A 263 17.16 -14.01 14.37
N GLN A 264 17.95 -13.90 13.30
CA GLN A 264 17.94 -12.74 12.41
C GLN A 264 16.68 -12.71 11.52
N HIS A 265 16.27 -11.49 11.16
CA HIS A 265 15.29 -11.26 10.10
C HIS A 265 15.99 -11.23 8.74
N ARG A 266 15.87 -12.33 7.97
CA ARG A 266 16.45 -12.47 6.61
C ARG A 266 15.47 -12.08 5.49
N VAL A 267 14.23 -11.73 5.82
CA VAL A 267 13.25 -11.18 4.87
C VAL A 267 13.55 -9.69 4.62
N GLN A 268 13.56 -9.28 3.35
CA GLN A 268 13.70 -7.88 2.99
C GLN A 268 12.38 -7.14 3.19
N PHE A 269 12.34 -6.25 4.18
CA PHE A 269 11.13 -5.49 4.55
C PHE A 269 10.65 -4.59 3.40
N SER A 270 9.41 -4.81 2.94
CA SER A 270 8.71 -3.84 2.08
C SER A 270 7.97 -2.80 2.93
N MET A 271 7.87 -1.56 2.45
CA MET A 271 7.25 -0.44 3.19
C MET A 271 5.75 -0.62 3.44
N ASP A 272 5.06 -1.44 2.62
CA ASP A 272 3.61 -1.64 2.68
C ASP A 272 3.22 -2.92 3.45
N THR A 273 4.18 -3.67 4.00
CA THR A 273 3.95 -4.95 4.70
C THR A 273 4.47 -4.92 6.14
N MET A 274 3.59 -5.18 7.10
CA MET A 274 3.98 -5.44 8.49
C MET A 274 4.27 -6.93 8.67
N TYR A 275 5.28 -7.26 9.46
CA TYR A 275 5.64 -8.64 9.78
C TYR A 275 5.56 -8.83 11.29
N ASP A 276 4.84 -9.86 11.75
CA ASP A 276 4.89 -10.25 13.16
C ASP A 276 5.73 -11.53 13.31
N PRO A 277 6.83 -11.49 14.09
CA PRO A 277 7.68 -12.66 14.31
C PRO A 277 7.09 -13.60 15.35
N VAL A 278 7.01 -14.88 14.96
CA VAL A 278 6.52 -16.02 15.74
C VAL A 278 7.65 -17.03 15.88
N CYS A 279 7.93 -17.44 17.12
CA CYS A 279 8.95 -18.42 17.45
C CYS A 279 8.37 -19.83 17.30
N ALA A 280 8.97 -20.67 16.46
CA ALA A 280 8.47 -22.01 16.16
C ALA A 280 9.59 -23.05 16.15
N PHE A 281 9.19 -24.32 16.18
CA PHE A 281 10.06 -25.48 15.96
C PHE A 281 9.42 -26.43 14.96
N TRP A 282 10.22 -27.30 14.32
CA TRP A 282 9.68 -28.34 13.45
C TRP A 282 9.30 -29.59 14.24
N ASP A 283 8.02 -29.96 14.19
CA ASP A 283 7.47 -31.12 14.86
C ASP A 283 7.20 -32.24 13.85
N PHE A 284 8.14 -33.20 13.80
CA PHE A 284 8.08 -34.38 12.92
C PHE A 284 6.84 -35.28 13.15
N ASN A 285 6.05 -35.06 14.20
CA ASN A 285 4.91 -35.91 14.56
C ASN A 285 3.56 -35.36 14.08
N LEU A 286 3.44 -34.07 13.73
CA LEU A 286 2.14 -33.45 13.42
C LEU A 286 1.56 -33.91 12.07
N SER A 287 2.42 -34.20 11.09
CA SER A 287 2.05 -34.63 9.75
C SER A 287 3.10 -35.62 9.21
N PRO A 288 3.11 -36.87 9.68
CA PRO A 288 4.13 -37.85 9.29
C PRO A 288 4.18 -38.13 7.79
N GLU A 289 3.03 -38.05 7.10
CA GLU A 289 2.90 -38.18 5.64
C GLU A 289 3.51 -37.01 4.84
N ALA A 290 3.93 -35.94 5.52
CA ALA A 290 4.58 -34.76 4.95
C ALA A 290 5.89 -34.39 5.68
N GLY A 291 6.44 -35.28 6.51
CA GLY A 291 7.71 -35.06 7.22
C GLY A 291 7.63 -34.18 8.47
N GLY A 292 6.44 -33.76 8.90
CA GLY A 292 6.22 -32.87 10.04
C GLY A 292 5.64 -31.51 9.68
N TRP A 293 5.49 -30.64 10.67
CA TRP A 293 4.96 -29.29 10.51
C TRP A 293 5.55 -28.31 11.54
N TRP A 294 5.40 -27.01 11.28
CA TRP A 294 5.76 -25.98 12.24
C TRP A 294 4.81 -25.95 13.46
N ASN A 295 5.39 -25.90 14.66
CA ASN A 295 4.69 -25.90 15.94
C ASN A 295 5.24 -24.78 16.85
N THR A 296 4.40 -24.17 17.67
CA THR A 296 4.76 -23.07 18.60
C THR A 296 4.68 -23.48 20.08
N LYS A 297 4.18 -24.68 20.38
CA LYS A 297 3.95 -25.13 21.77
C LYS A 297 5.24 -25.12 22.59
N GLY A 298 5.25 -24.33 23.65
CA GLY A 298 6.41 -24.19 24.54
C GLY A 298 7.44 -23.14 24.09
N CYS A 299 7.20 -22.41 23.00
CA CYS A 299 8.03 -21.29 22.54
C CYS A 299 7.28 -19.95 22.64
N GLU A 300 7.95 -18.93 23.18
CA GLU A 300 7.40 -17.58 23.37
C GLU A 300 8.40 -16.51 22.88
N VAL A 301 7.87 -15.37 22.41
CA VAL A 301 8.68 -14.23 21.97
C VAL A 301 9.02 -13.36 23.18
N VAL A 302 10.32 -13.20 23.47
CA VAL A 302 10.81 -12.41 24.61
C VAL A 302 11.04 -10.94 24.21
N SER A 303 11.68 -10.69 23.07
CA SER A 303 11.82 -9.33 22.53
C SER A 303 11.86 -9.28 21.01
N LYS A 304 11.16 -8.31 20.44
CA LYS A 304 11.09 -8.03 18.99
C LYS A 304 11.95 -6.82 18.67
N HIS A 305 13.02 -6.97 17.88
CA HIS A 305 13.87 -5.89 17.38
C HIS A 305 13.76 -5.78 15.86
N GLN A 306 14.29 -4.72 15.25
CA GLN A 306 14.14 -4.52 13.80
C GLN A 306 14.89 -5.57 12.96
N ALA A 307 16.07 -6.00 13.40
CA ALA A 307 16.94 -6.93 12.65
C ALA A 307 16.96 -8.38 13.19
N PHE A 308 16.38 -8.62 14.37
CA PHE A 308 16.35 -9.93 15.01
C PHE A 308 15.20 -10.02 16.03
N THR A 309 14.84 -11.25 16.40
CA THR A 309 13.91 -11.54 17.49
C THR A 309 14.57 -12.50 18.48
N VAL A 310 14.31 -12.28 19.77
CA VAL A 310 14.74 -13.16 20.87
C VAL A 310 13.54 -13.97 21.32
N CYS A 311 13.69 -15.29 21.38
CA CYS A 311 12.68 -16.22 21.90
C CYS A 311 13.21 -16.99 23.11
N TYR A 312 12.28 -17.55 23.86
CA TYR A 312 12.51 -18.54 24.89
C TYR A 312 11.68 -19.78 24.55
N CYS A 313 12.26 -20.96 24.64
CA CYS A 313 11.58 -22.23 24.42
C CYS A 313 11.87 -23.20 25.57
N ASN A 314 10.87 -23.95 26.03
CA ASN A 314 10.99 -24.85 27.18
C ASN A 314 11.48 -26.28 26.83
N HIS A 315 12.03 -26.45 25.63
CA HIS A 315 12.58 -27.71 25.13
C HIS A 315 13.80 -27.48 24.23
N THR A 316 14.45 -28.57 23.84
CA THR A 316 15.63 -28.63 22.96
C THR A 316 15.29 -29.40 21.70
N THR A 317 15.04 -28.67 20.60
CA THR A 317 14.68 -29.21 19.27
C THR A 317 15.22 -28.29 18.15
N ASN A 318 14.60 -28.31 16.95
CA ASN A 318 14.98 -27.54 15.77
C ASN A 318 14.12 -26.29 15.63
N PHE A 319 14.68 -25.11 15.95
CA PHE A 319 13.97 -23.83 16.04
C PHE A 319 14.15 -22.95 14.79
N ALA A 320 13.11 -22.18 14.48
CA ALA A 320 13.15 -21.14 13.47
C ALA A 320 12.23 -19.97 13.85
N LEU A 321 12.48 -18.81 13.22
CA LEU A 321 11.61 -17.67 13.29
C LEU A 321 10.72 -17.63 12.05
N LEU A 322 9.41 -17.73 12.27
CA LEU A 322 8.41 -17.53 11.23
C LEU A 322 7.96 -16.07 11.25
N LEU A 323 7.75 -15.49 10.09
CA LEU A 323 7.24 -14.13 9.95
C LEU A 323 5.83 -14.21 9.34
N GLN A 324 4.83 -13.86 10.14
CA GLN A 324 3.47 -13.68 9.66
C GLN A 324 3.39 -12.36 8.89
N VAL A 325 3.06 -12.43 7.61
CA VAL A 325 3.01 -11.27 6.72
C VAL A 325 1.60 -10.69 6.74
N TYR A 326 1.50 -9.42 7.13
CA TYR A 326 0.27 -8.64 7.11
C TYR A 326 0.42 -7.52 6.07
N GLU A 327 -0.57 -7.39 5.18
CA GLU A 327 -0.70 -6.19 4.37
C GLU A 327 -0.97 -5.02 5.32
N THR A 328 -0.21 -3.92 5.21
CA THR A 328 -0.42 -2.70 6.00
C THR A 328 -1.64 -1.97 5.45
N GLN A 329 -2.81 -2.61 5.57
CA GLN A 329 -4.06 -2.07 5.13
C GLN A 329 -4.31 -0.77 5.91
N ARG A 330 -4.27 0.35 5.18
CA ARG A 330 -4.68 1.66 5.67
C ARG A 330 -6.07 1.50 6.26
N SER A 331 -6.17 1.47 7.60
CA SER A 331 -7.30 0.85 8.33
C SER A 331 -8.65 1.08 7.64
N PRO A 332 -9.50 0.04 7.48
CA PRO A 332 -10.75 0.14 6.72
C PRO A 332 -11.72 1.20 7.26
N GLU A 333 -11.58 1.61 8.52
CA GLU A 333 -12.27 2.77 9.10
C GLU A 333 -11.70 4.09 8.55
N ASN A 334 -10.37 4.24 8.55
CA ASN A 334 -9.69 5.38 7.96
C ASN A 334 -9.94 5.49 6.46
N GLU A 335 -9.96 4.40 5.69
CA GLU A 335 -10.24 4.44 4.26
C GLU A 335 -11.68 4.89 3.97
N LYS A 336 -12.67 4.33 4.68
CA LYS A 336 -14.08 4.77 4.55
C LYS A 336 -14.28 6.21 5.01
N ALA A 337 -13.61 6.64 6.08
CA ALA A 337 -13.60 8.04 6.50
C ALA A 337 -12.97 8.94 5.43
N LEU A 338 -11.89 8.50 4.78
CA LEU A 338 -11.21 9.20 3.68
C LEU A 338 -12.15 9.38 2.48
N GLN A 339 -12.87 8.32 2.08
CA GLN A 339 -13.87 8.35 1.01
C GLN A 339 -15.03 9.31 1.34
N VAL A 340 -15.64 9.20 2.52
CA VAL A 340 -16.73 10.07 2.97
C VAL A 340 -16.31 11.54 3.05
N LEU A 341 -15.13 11.83 3.59
CA LEU A 341 -14.58 13.18 3.64
C LEU A 341 -14.25 13.73 2.25
N THR A 342 -13.76 12.88 1.33
CA THR A 342 -13.51 13.27 -0.07
C THR A 342 -14.82 13.59 -0.79
N PHE A 343 -15.86 12.77 -0.64
CA PHE A 343 -17.18 13.00 -1.22
C PHE A 343 -17.81 14.32 -0.74
N ILE A 344 -17.82 14.56 0.58
CA ILE A 344 -18.31 15.81 1.17
C ILE A 344 -17.46 17.00 0.70
N GLY A 345 -16.13 16.85 0.69
CA GLY A 345 -15.18 17.87 0.29
C GLY A 345 -15.32 18.30 -1.18
N CYS A 346 -15.36 17.35 -2.10
CA CYS A 346 -15.61 17.60 -3.52
C CYS A 346 -16.99 18.25 -3.72
N GLY A 347 -18.03 17.81 -3.01
CA GLY A 347 -19.35 18.45 -3.07
C GLY A 347 -19.33 19.94 -2.68
N VAL A 348 -18.60 20.30 -1.62
CA VAL A 348 -18.42 21.69 -1.18
C VAL A 348 -17.59 22.50 -2.17
N SER A 349 -16.48 21.95 -2.67
CA SER A 349 -15.62 22.60 -3.67
C SER A 349 -16.41 22.90 -4.96
N LEU A 350 -17.09 21.88 -5.48
CA LEU A 350 -17.88 21.94 -6.71
C LEU A 350 -19.01 22.98 -6.61
N CYS A 351 -19.68 23.11 -5.46
CA CYS A 351 -20.67 24.18 -5.25
C CYS A 351 -20.06 25.58 -5.38
N GLY A 352 -18.84 25.80 -4.86
CA GLY A 352 -18.10 27.05 -5.03
C GLY A 352 -17.71 27.33 -6.49
N LEU A 353 -17.20 26.30 -7.19
CA LEU A 353 -16.84 26.39 -8.61
C LEU A 353 -18.06 26.70 -9.50
N LEU A 354 -19.18 25.98 -9.30
CA LEU A 354 -20.42 26.17 -10.03
C LEU A 354 -20.98 27.58 -9.84
N PHE A 355 -21.05 28.08 -8.61
CA PHE A 355 -21.55 29.44 -8.35
C PHE A 355 -20.63 30.51 -8.97
N THR A 356 -19.30 30.29 -8.96
CA THR A 356 -18.33 31.16 -9.64
C THR A 356 -18.56 31.19 -11.15
N PHE A 357 -18.74 30.02 -11.76
CA PHE A 357 -19.00 29.87 -13.19
C PHE A 357 -20.32 30.55 -13.60
N ILE A 358 -21.40 30.31 -12.85
CA ILE A 358 -22.71 30.95 -13.05
C ILE A 358 -22.57 32.47 -12.98
N LEU A 359 -21.87 33.01 -11.97
CA LEU A 359 -21.64 34.45 -11.86
C LEU A 359 -20.87 35.00 -13.07
N PHE A 360 -19.83 34.28 -13.51
CA PHE A 360 -18.99 34.64 -14.66
C PHE A 360 -19.71 34.61 -16.02
N VAL A 361 -20.83 33.90 -16.12
CA VAL A 361 -21.74 33.93 -17.26
C VAL A 361 -22.81 35.02 -17.07
N ALA A 362 -23.57 34.97 -15.98
CA ALA A 362 -24.76 35.80 -15.75
C ALA A 362 -24.46 37.30 -15.52
N VAL A 363 -23.28 37.65 -14.98
CA VAL A 363 -22.85 39.05 -14.82
C VAL A 363 -22.32 39.65 -16.13
N GLY A 364 -22.17 38.86 -17.19
CA GLY A 364 -21.69 39.36 -18.49
C GLY A 364 -20.33 40.04 -18.40
N VAL A 365 -19.44 39.50 -17.54
CA VAL A 365 -18.11 40.07 -17.29
C VAL A 365 -17.35 40.21 -18.63
N PRO A 366 -16.78 41.38 -18.95
CA PRO A 366 -16.10 41.59 -20.23
C PRO A 366 -15.07 40.50 -20.52
N LYS A 367 -15.06 40.01 -21.77
CA LYS A 367 -14.08 39.04 -22.24
C LYS A 367 -12.68 39.66 -22.11
N SER A 368 -11.84 39.04 -21.29
CA SER A 368 -10.42 39.38 -21.14
C SER A 368 -9.62 38.08 -21.06
N ASP A 369 -8.32 38.11 -21.39
CA ASP A 369 -7.44 36.94 -21.26
C ASP A 369 -7.61 36.27 -19.89
N ARG A 370 -7.64 37.10 -18.83
CA ARG A 370 -7.74 36.62 -17.45
C ARG A 370 -9.08 35.93 -17.20
N THR A 371 -10.21 36.58 -17.51
CA THR A 371 -11.52 35.97 -17.27
C THR A 371 -11.75 34.74 -18.14
N THR A 372 -11.05 34.62 -19.28
CA THR A 372 -11.10 33.46 -20.16
C THR A 372 -10.25 32.30 -19.64
N VAL A 373 -9.01 32.55 -19.17
CA VAL A 373 -8.18 31.54 -18.47
C VAL A 373 -8.92 30.99 -17.26
N HIS A 374 -9.45 31.86 -16.39
CA HIS A 374 -10.21 31.48 -15.19
C HIS A 374 -11.43 30.61 -15.53
N LYS A 375 -12.14 30.92 -16.62
CA LYS A 375 -13.30 30.11 -17.08
C LYS A 375 -12.90 28.70 -17.51
N ASN A 376 -11.77 28.54 -18.21
CA ASN A 376 -11.29 27.21 -18.60
C ASN A 376 -10.77 26.43 -17.37
N LEU A 377 -10.02 27.08 -16.47
CA LEU A 377 -9.50 26.45 -15.24
C LEU A 377 -10.64 25.96 -14.33
N ILE A 378 -11.63 26.81 -14.05
CA ILE A 378 -12.82 26.45 -13.25
C ILE A 378 -13.62 25.32 -13.92
N GLY A 379 -13.77 25.38 -15.25
CA GLY A 379 -14.48 24.35 -16.01
C GLY A 379 -13.78 22.99 -15.96
N ALA A 380 -12.46 22.96 -16.20
CA ALA A 380 -11.67 21.72 -16.16
C ALA A 380 -11.65 21.12 -14.75
N LEU A 381 -11.41 21.92 -13.72
CA LEU A 381 -11.40 21.47 -12.32
C LEU A 381 -12.78 20.97 -11.88
N GLY A 382 -13.86 21.70 -12.19
CA GLY A 382 -15.22 21.30 -11.82
C GLY A 382 -15.69 20.01 -12.51
N VAL A 383 -15.26 19.75 -13.75
CA VAL A 383 -15.52 18.46 -14.41
C VAL A 383 -14.65 17.34 -13.81
N ALA A 384 -13.41 17.61 -13.42
CA ALA A 384 -12.57 16.63 -12.72
C ALA A 384 -13.15 16.25 -11.33
N GLU A 385 -13.58 17.23 -10.54
CA GLU A 385 -14.24 17.00 -9.24
C GLU A 385 -15.56 16.22 -9.41
N LEU A 386 -16.37 16.55 -10.43
CA LEU A 386 -17.60 15.80 -10.74
C LEU A 386 -17.30 14.35 -11.14
N LEU A 387 -16.28 14.12 -11.96
CA LEU A 387 -15.85 12.77 -12.35
C LEU A 387 -15.31 11.96 -11.17
N LEU A 388 -14.64 12.59 -10.20
CA LEU A 388 -14.26 11.93 -8.94
C LEU A 388 -15.49 11.53 -8.12
N MET A 389 -16.53 12.36 -8.05
CA MET A 389 -17.79 11.95 -7.40
C MET A 389 -18.54 10.83 -8.17
N CYS A 390 -18.14 10.54 -9.41
CA CYS A 390 -18.69 9.46 -10.24
C CYS A 390 -17.79 8.21 -10.33
N SER A 391 -16.55 8.19 -9.81
CA SER A 391 -15.68 7.01 -9.89
C SER A 391 -16.30 5.81 -9.17
N ASP A 392 -16.83 6.05 -7.97
CA ASP A 392 -17.26 4.98 -7.07
C ASP A 392 -18.54 4.32 -7.61
N TRP A 393 -19.44 5.12 -8.18
CA TRP A 393 -20.65 4.67 -8.89
C TRP A 393 -20.36 3.95 -10.22
N THR A 394 -19.14 4.00 -10.74
CA THR A 394 -18.77 3.36 -12.01
C THR A 394 -17.77 2.21 -11.86
N ALA A 395 -17.30 1.92 -10.65
CA ALA A 395 -16.32 0.87 -10.34
C ALA A 395 -16.76 -0.54 -10.77
N GLU A 396 -18.06 -0.85 -10.65
CA GLU A 396 -18.61 -2.15 -11.06
C GLU A 396 -18.51 -2.38 -12.59
N ASN A 397 -18.61 -1.32 -13.39
CA ASN A 397 -18.58 -1.42 -14.85
C ASN A 397 -17.17 -1.16 -15.38
N GLN A 398 -16.48 -2.25 -15.72
CA GLN A 398 -15.09 -2.27 -16.18
C GLN A 398 -14.77 -1.28 -17.32
N ALA A 399 -15.73 -1.01 -18.22
CA ALA A 399 -15.57 -0.10 -19.34
C ALA A 399 -15.89 1.37 -18.96
N ALA A 400 -16.95 1.60 -18.19
CA ALA A 400 -17.27 2.94 -17.67
C ALA A 400 -16.14 3.46 -16.77
N CYS A 401 -15.61 2.60 -15.91
CA CYS A 401 -14.47 2.86 -15.03
C CYS A 401 -13.20 3.27 -15.82
N PHE A 402 -12.91 2.62 -16.96
CA PHE A 402 -11.81 3.01 -17.85
C PHE A 402 -12.04 4.39 -18.47
N VAL A 403 -13.25 4.67 -18.98
CA VAL A 403 -13.60 5.99 -19.56
C VAL A 403 -13.51 7.10 -18.51
N VAL A 404 -14.01 6.86 -17.29
CA VAL A 404 -13.89 7.80 -16.17
C VAL A 404 -12.42 8.04 -15.81
N THR A 405 -11.59 7.00 -15.74
CA THR A 405 -10.14 7.12 -15.50
C THR A 405 -9.43 7.96 -16.58
N ALA A 406 -9.77 7.74 -17.86
CA ALA A 406 -9.20 8.49 -18.98
C ALA A 406 -9.63 9.98 -18.96
N LEU A 407 -10.90 10.26 -18.68
CA LEU A 407 -11.42 11.63 -18.55
C LEU A 407 -10.86 12.33 -17.31
N LEU A 408 -10.72 11.64 -16.17
CA LEU A 408 -10.09 12.18 -14.96
C LEU A 408 -8.66 12.63 -15.23
N HIS A 409 -7.85 11.77 -15.85
CA HIS A 409 -6.48 12.10 -16.24
C HIS A 409 -6.45 13.34 -17.15
N LEU A 410 -7.33 13.39 -18.16
CA LEU A 410 -7.43 14.52 -19.09
C LEU A 410 -7.84 15.84 -18.41
N PHE A 411 -8.89 15.84 -17.58
CA PHE A 411 -9.39 17.06 -16.96
C PHE A 411 -8.49 17.58 -15.83
N PHE A 412 -7.81 16.70 -15.08
CA PHE A 412 -6.76 17.14 -14.17
C PHE A 412 -5.56 17.71 -14.92
N MET A 413 -5.03 17.02 -15.94
CA MET A 413 -3.94 17.56 -16.79
C MET A 413 -4.33 18.91 -17.43
N ALA A 414 -5.58 19.08 -17.83
CA ALA A 414 -6.11 20.35 -18.31
C ALA A 414 -6.17 21.43 -17.21
N SER A 415 -6.58 21.11 -15.98
CA SER A 415 -6.52 22.08 -14.88
C SER A 415 -5.08 22.52 -14.57
N PHE A 416 -4.11 21.60 -14.54
CA PHE A 416 -2.68 21.96 -14.37
C PHE A 416 -2.14 22.78 -15.55
N SER A 417 -2.55 22.47 -16.78
CA SER A 417 -2.11 23.20 -17.97
C SER A 417 -2.72 24.61 -18.04
N TRP A 418 -4.00 24.79 -17.65
CA TRP A 418 -4.61 26.11 -17.52
C TRP A 418 -4.08 26.91 -16.32
N MET A 419 -3.66 26.22 -15.25
CA MET A 419 -2.98 26.81 -14.09
C MET A 419 -1.57 27.31 -14.46
N LEU A 420 -0.79 26.54 -15.25
CA LEU A 420 0.45 27.00 -15.88
C LEU A 420 0.21 28.22 -16.78
N VAL A 421 -0.87 28.21 -17.56
CA VAL A 421 -1.27 29.36 -18.39
C VAL A 421 -1.63 30.59 -17.53
N GLU A 422 -2.24 30.46 -16.35
CA GLU A 422 -2.41 31.62 -15.44
C GLU A 422 -1.06 32.16 -14.96
N GLY A 423 -0.14 31.28 -14.56
CA GLY A 423 1.23 31.67 -14.21
C GLY A 423 1.90 32.45 -15.35
N LEU A 424 1.89 31.91 -16.56
CA LEU A 424 2.46 32.54 -17.76
C LEU A 424 1.76 33.86 -18.14
N LEU A 425 0.44 33.98 -17.93
CA LEU A 425 -0.32 35.22 -18.14
C LEU A 425 0.10 36.31 -17.15
N LEU A 426 0.31 35.95 -15.87
CA LEU A 426 0.76 36.88 -14.83
C LEU A 426 2.23 37.27 -15.03
N TRP A 427 3.11 36.33 -15.40
CA TRP A 427 4.47 36.61 -15.86
C TRP A 427 4.47 37.60 -17.03
N SER A 428 3.69 37.31 -18.09
CA SER A 428 3.64 38.15 -19.28
C SER A 428 3.22 39.57 -18.95
N LYS A 429 2.26 39.78 -18.03
CA LYS A 429 1.78 41.11 -17.63
C LYS A 429 2.74 41.89 -16.73
N VAL A 430 3.76 41.24 -16.16
CA VAL A 430 4.73 41.86 -15.24
C VAL A 430 6.11 42.04 -15.88
N VAL A 431 6.47 41.20 -16.86
CA VAL A 431 7.85 41.13 -17.43
C VAL A 431 7.90 41.28 -18.95
N SER A 432 6.83 40.94 -19.70
CA SER A 432 6.87 40.88 -21.19
C SER A 432 6.07 42.00 -21.85
N VAL A 433 6.73 42.81 -22.67
CA VAL A 433 6.16 44.08 -23.18
C VAL A 433 5.57 43.96 -24.60
N ASN A 434 5.85 42.88 -25.35
CA ASN A 434 5.73 42.92 -26.82
C ASN A 434 5.19 41.63 -27.49
N ILE A 435 3.96 41.20 -27.17
CA ILE A 435 3.22 40.18 -27.95
C ILE A 435 1.74 40.60 -28.10
N SER A 436 1.23 40.57 -29.34
CA SER A 436 -0.17 40.82 -29.68
C SER A 436 -1.14 39.84 -29.01
N GLU A 437 -2.25 40.37 -28.49
CA GLU A 437 -3.10 39.67 -27.52
C GLU A 437 -3.76 38.41 -28.11
N ASP A 438 -4.28 38.48 -29.35
CA ASP A 438 -4.88 37.33 -30.04
C ASP A 438 -3.89 36.18 -30.26
N ARG A 439 -2.62 36.50 -30.59
CA ARG A 439 -1.58 35.47 -30.81
C ARG A 439 -1.16 34.82 -29.50
N ARG A 440 -1.07 35.60 -28.43
CA ARG A 440 -0.84 35.13 -27.05
C ARG A 440 -1.95 34.18 -26.60
N MET A 441 -3.22 34.56 -26.78
CA MET A 441 -4.35 33.74 -26.34
C MET A 441 -4.49 32.43 -27.15
N LYS A 442 -4.20 32.45 -28.46
CA LYS A 442 -4.15 31.22 -29.27
C LYS A 442 -3.10 30.22 -28.77
N LEU A 443 -1.89 30.70 -28.44
CA LEU A 443 -0.85 29.84 -27.84
C LEU A 443 -1.29 29.27 -26.49
N TYR A 444 -1.95 30.08 -25.64
CA TYR A 444 -2.49 29.63 -24.35
C TYR A 444 -3.59 28.57 -24.49
N TYR A 445 -4.43 28.61 -25.53
CA TYR A 445 -5.38 27.53 -25.81
C TYR A 445 -4.69 26.22 -26.24
N VAL A 446 -3.61 26.30 -27.03
CA VAL A 446 -2.81 25.12 -27.43
C VAL A 446 -2.11 24.50 -26.21
N ILE A 447 -1.56 25.31 -25.30
CA ILE A 447 -0.97 24.80 -24.05
C ILE A 447 -2.06 24.24 -23.12
N GLY A 448 -3.15 24.98 -22.90
CA GLY A 448 -4.18 24.64 -21.91
C GLY A 448 -5.02 23.40 -22.22
N TRP A 449 -5.24 23.06 -23.51
CA TRP A 449 -5.98 21.86 -23.91
C TRP A 449 -5.18 20.87 -24.78
N GLY A 450 -4.26 21.36 -25.62
CA GLY A 450 -3.49 20.50 -26.54
C GLY A 450 -2.44 19.64 -25.83
N LEU A 451 -1.72 20.21 -24.84
CA LEU A 451 -0.74 19.47 -24.05
C LEU A 451 -1.39 18.33 -23.20
N PRO A 452 -2.50 18.55 -22.48
CA PRO A 452 -3.26 17.47 -21.83
C PRO A 452 -3.66 16.33 -22.77
N VAL A 453 -4.23 16.67 -23.94
CA VAL A 453 -4.66 15.67 -24.93
C VAL A 453 -3.47 14.87 -25.45
N LEU A 454 -2.33 15.53 -25.71
CA LEU A 454 -1.10 14.87 -26.14
C LEU A 454 -0.56 13.90 -25.07
N ILE A 455 -0.48 14.33 -23.80
CA ILE A 455 0.00 13.48 -22.70
C ILE A 455 -0.89 12.24 -22.57
N VAL A 456 -2.21 12.42 -22.45
CA VAL A 456 -3.16 11.31 -22.27
C VAL A 456 -3.17 10.37 -23.48
N ALA A 457 -3.13 10.90 -24.71
CA ALA A 457 -3.08 10.07 -25.91
C ALA A 457 -1.80 9.22 -25.99
N VAL A 458 -0.63 9.77 -25.61
CA VAL A 458 0.63 9.02 -25.54
C VAL A 458 0.58 7.98 -24.41
N THR A 459 0.06 8.31 -23.22
CA THR A 459 -0.07 7.34 -22.12
C THR A 459 -0.99 6.16 -22.49
N LEU A 460 -2.12 6.44 -23.15
CA LEU A 460 -3.04 5.41 -23.63
C LEU A 460 -2.43 4.54 -24.74
N ALA A 461 -1.64 5.13 -25.64
CA ALA A 461 -0.98 4.40 -26.72
C ALA A 461 0.17 3.49 -26.25
N VAL A 462 0.81 3.81 -25.12
CA VAL A 462 1.93 3.04 -24.54
C VAL A 462 1.48 2.01 -23.51
N SER A 463 0.48 2.34 -22.68
CA SER A 463 0.14 1.55 -21.47
C SER A 463 -1.33 1.07 -21.42
N ALA A 464 -2.00 0.90 -22.57
CA ALA A 464 -3.43 0.58 -22.67
C ALA A 464 -3.91 -0.49 -21.65
N ASP A 465 -3.27 -1.67 -21.65
CA ASP A 465 -3.68 -2.83 -20.82
C ASP A 465 -3.38 -2.67 -19.32
N LYS A 466 -2.56 -1.68 -18.93
CA LYS A 466 -2.14 -1.42 -17.54
C LYS A 466 -2.52 -0.01 -17.06
N TYR A 467 -3.40 0.67 -17.80
CA TYR A 467 -3.69 2.08 -17.58
C TYR A 467 -4.43 2.36 -16.26
N LYS A 468 -5.39 1.50 -15.89
CA LYS A 468 -6.22 1.64 -14.69
C LYS A 468 -5.79 0.68 -13.57
N ALA A 469 -6.18 0.97 -12.33
CA ALA A 469 -6.11 0.01 -11.22
C ALA A 469 -7.26 -1.02 -11.26
N ASP A 470 -7.06 -2.16 -10.61
CA ASP A 470 -8.00 -3.30 -10.65
C ASP A 470 -9.28 -3.11 -9.82
N HIS A 471 -9.21 -2.28 -8.77
CA HIS A 471 -10.28 -2.10 -7.78
C HIS A 471 -10.80 -0.65 -7.65
N HIS A 472 -10.21 0.31 -8.37
CA HIS A 472 -10.62 1.73 -8.34
C HIS A 472 -10.48 2.37 -9.73
N CYS A 473 -11.36 3.32 -10.07
CA CYS A 473 -11.32 4.03 -11.35
C CYS A 473 -10.31 5.17 -11.36
N TRP A 474 -9.04 4.82 -11.10
CA TRP A 474 -7.89 5.69 -11.11
C TRP A 474 -6.73 5.07 -11.89
N LEU A 475 -5.74 5.89 -12.25
CA LEU A 475 -4.53 5.49 -12.96
C LEU A 475 -3.71 4.50 -12.11
N SER A 476 -3.14 3.46 -12.74
CA SER A 476 -2.45 2.38 -12.01
C SER A 476 -1.18 2.86 -11.30
N VAL A 477 -1.23 2.95 -9.97
CA VAL A 477 -0.10 3.35 -9.11
C VAL A 477 0.97 2.25 -9.01
N LYS A 478 0.60 0.98 -9.20
CA LYS A 478 1.52 -0.18 -9.18
C LYS A 478 2.37 -0.32 -10.46
N THR A 479 2.38 0.68 -11.34
CA THR A 479 3.15 0.69 -12.59
C THR A 479 3.72 2.09 -12.89
N ASP A 480 4.80 2.16 -13.66
CA ASP A 480 5.44 3.43 -14.06
C ASP A 480 4.51 4.41 -14.80
N THR A 481 3.36 3.94 -15.27
CA THR A 481 2.26 4.77 -15.80
C THR A 481 1.91 5.95 -14.90
N ILE A 482 2.05 5.83 -13.57
CA ILE A 482 1.78 6.93 -12.63
C ILE A 482 2.69 8.16 -12.84
N TRP A 483 3.91 7.98 -13.37
CA TRP A 483 4.81 9.09 -13.69
C TRP A 483 4.32 9.95 -14.86
N ALA A 484 3.48 9.42 -15.75
CA ALA A 484 2.84 10.21 -16.80
C ALA A 484 1.87 11.26 -16.24
N PHE A 485 1.34 11.05 -15.03
CA PHE A 485 0.57 12.04 -14.29
C PHE A 485 1.47 12.88 -13.37
N VAL A 486 2.24 12.23 -12.49
CA VAL A 486 3.00 12.91 -11.42
C VAL A 486 4.13 13.79 -11.96
N GLY A 487 4.84 13.37 -13.01
CA GLY A 487 5.92 14.14 -13.62
C GLY A 487 5.48 15.52 -14.15
N PRO A 488 4.45 15.59 -15.01
CA PRO A 488 3.85 16.86 -15.44
C PRO A 488 3.33 17.73 -14.29
N VAL A 489 2.74 17.15 -13.24
CA VAL A 489 2.31 17.91 -12.04
C VAL A 489 3.51 18.58 -11.36
N ILE A 490 4.57 17.82 -11.07
CA ILE A 490 5.78 18.37 -10.43
C ILE A 490 6.42 19.46 -11.30
N PHE A 491 6.48 19.27 -12.62
CA PHE A 491 6.97 20.30 -13.55
C PHE A 491 6.14 21.59 -13.49
N VAL A 492 4.80 21.49 -13.55
CA VAL A 492 3.88 22.63 -13.45
C VAL A 492 4.03 23.35 -12.10
N LEU A 493 4.13 22.60 -11.00
CA LEU A 493 4.36 23.15 -9.65
C LEU A 493 5.66 23.95 -9.57
N VAL A 494 6.77 23.39 -10.06
CA VAL A 494 8.10 24.05 -10.04
C VAL A 494 8.10 25.31 -10.92
N VAL A 495 7.58 25.24 -12.15
CA VAL A 495 7.53 26.41 -13.06
C VAL A 495 6.66 27.52 -12.48
N ASN A 496 5.49 27.19 -11.93
CA ASN A 496 4.60 28.18 -11.34
C ASN A 496 5.16 28.77 -10.04
N ALA A 497 5.90 28.00 -9.23
CA ALA A 497 6.62 28.51 -8.06
C ALA A 497 7.72 29.52 -8.47
N VAL A 498 8.53 29.20 -9.49
CA VAL A 498 9.56 30.11 -10.04
C VAL A 498 8.92 31.40 -10.58
N VAL A 499 7.81 31.28 -11.32
CA VAL A 499 7.03 32.43 -11.81
C VAL A 499 6.50 33.28 -10.64
N LEU A 500 5.90 32.66 -9.61
CA LEU A 500 5.38 33.37 -8.44
C LEU A 500 6.49 34.13 -7.72
N CYS A 501 7.62 33.48 -7.40
CA CYS A 501 8.76 34.11 -6.74
C CYS A 501 9.30 35.31 -7.56
N ARG A 502 9.39 35.17 -8.88
CA ARG A 502 9.85 36.26 -9.77
C ARG A 502 8.84 37.40 -9.88
N VAL A 503 7.53 37.10 -9.99
CA VAL A 503 6.46 38.11 -9.99
C VAL A 503 6.44 38.89 -8.66
N VAL A 504 6.63 38.22 -7.52
CA VAL A 504 6.80 38.87 -6.21
C VAL A 504 8.02 39.78 -6.21
N MET A 505 9.20 39.27 -6.60
CA MET A 505 10.45 40.06 -6.63
C MET A 505 10.38 41.29 -7.56
N VAL A 506 9.76 41.15 -8.74
CA VAL A 506 9.54 42.29 -9.66
C VAL A 506 8.53 43.27 -9.08
N THR A 507 7.44 42.79 -8.46
CA THR A 507 6.42 43.66 -7.84
C THR A 507 7.00 44.45 -6.67
N VAL A 508 7.71 43.79 -5.75
CA VAL A 508 8.42 44.41 -4.62
C VAL A 508 9.45 45.42 -5.10
N SER A 509 10.30 45.07 -6.08
CA SER A 509 11.33 46.00 -6.58
C SER A 509 10.74 47.18 -7.35
N SER A 510 9.67 46.98 -8.13
CA SER A 510 8.88 48.06 -8.76
C SER A 510 8.29 49.00 -7.71
N ALA A 511 7.66 48.46 -6.67
CA ALA A 511 7.01 49.27 -5.64
C ALA A 511 8.03 50.01 -4.77
N ASN A 512 9.17 49.38 -4.45
CA ASN A 512 10.31 50.04 -3.80
C ASN A 512 10.91 51.16 -4.66
N ARG A 513 10.94 51.03 -6.00
CA ARG A 513 11.33 52.14 -6.90
C ARG A 513 10.33 53.29 -6.85
N ARG A 514 9.01 53.01 -6.83
CA ARG A 514 7.97 54.04 -6.69
C ARG A 514 8.05 54.76 -5.34
N ALA A 515 8.28 54.02 -4.25
CA ALA A 515 8.50 54.58 -2.93
C ALA A 515 9.78 55.44 -2.83
N LYS A 516 10.81 55.16 -3.63
CA LYS A 516 12.01 56.01 -3.73
C LYS A 516 11.85 57.25 -4.62
N MET A 517 10.89 57.24 -5.56
CA MET A 517 10.57 58.41 -6.40
C MET A 517 9.54 59.36 -5.78
N LEU A 518 8.95 59.01 -4.63
CA LEU A 518 7.97 59.83 -3.91
C LEU A 518 8.43 60.05 -2.47
N SER A 519 8.92 61.25 -2.15
CA SER A 519 9.56 61.58 -0.87
C SER A 519 9.28 63.03 -0.47
N PRO A 520 9.06 63.36 0.82
CA PRO A 520 8.37 62.53 1.82
C PRO A 520 7.39 63.38 2.67
N SER A 521 6.08 63.33 2.38
CA SER A 521 5.06 63.95 3.24
C SER A 521 3.74 63.16 3.33
N SER A 522 3.33 62.86 4.56
CA SER A 522 1.95 62.54 4.97
C SER A 522 1.13 61.51 4.14
N ALA A 523 1.64 60.28 3.94
CA ALA A 523 0.87 59.17 3.32
C ALA A 523 1.08 57.76 3.95
N SER A 524 1.72 57.68 5.13
CA SER A 524 2.41 56.47 5.63
C SER A 524 1.56 55.21 5.86
N LYS A 525 0.23 55.30 6.02
CA LYS A 525 -0.66 54.15 6.29
C LYS A 525 -1.40 53.59 5.07
N MET A 526 -1.72 54.43 4.08
CA MET A 526 -2.46 53.98 2.88
C MET A 526 -1.50 53.43 1.82
N GLN A 527 -0.35 54.09 1.65
CA GLN A 527 0.68 53.68 0.68
C GLN A 527 1.34 52.34 1.04
N THR A 528 1.45 52.02 2.34
CA THR A 528 1.92 50.73 2.85
C THR A 528 0.87 49.62 2.70
N PHE A 529 -0.42 49.95 2.85
CA PHE A 529 -1.52 49.02 2.54
C PHE A 529 -1.55 48.68 1.05
N ASP A 530 -1.48 49.67 0.15
CA ASP A 530 -1.46 49.43 -1.30
C ASP A 530 -0.21 48.66 -1.76
N LEU A 531 0.96 48.95 -1.18
CA LEU A 531 2.20 48.19 -1.37
C LEU A 531 2.01 46.71 -0.98
N THR A 532 1.46 46.46 0.21
CA THR A 532 1.23 45.11 0.74
C THR A 532 0.20 44.39 -0.13
N TRP A 533 -0.92 45.03 -0.45
CA TRP A 533 -1.98 44.48 -1.29
C TRP A 533 -1.49 44.16 -2.71
N ALA A 534 -0.61 44.97 -3.31
CA ALA A 534 -0.02 44.69 -4.61
C ALA A 534 0.87 43.43 -4.61
N VAL A 535 1.61 43.16 -3.52
CA VAL A 535 2.48 41.99 -3.38
C VAL A 535 1.71 40.75 -2.93
N THR A 536 0.81 40.90 -1.97
CA THR A 536 -0.02 39.82 -1.43
C THR A 536 -1.06 39.34 -2.44
N ARG A 537 -1.66 40.20 -3.27
CA ARG A 537 -2.75 39.78 -4.18
C ARG A 537 -2.34 38.69 -5.19
N PRO A 538 -1.16 38.74 -5.86
CA PRO A 538 -0.67 37.61 -6.65
C PRO A 538 -0.41 36.35 -5.83
N VAL A 539 0.22 36.46 -4.65
CA VAL A 539 0.51 35.31 -3.76
C VAL A 539 -0.77 34.65 -3.28
N LEU A 540 -1.76 35.44 -2.87
CA LEU A 540 -3.08 35.00 -2.42
C LEU A 540 -3.84 34.30 -3.57
N ILE A 541 -3.84 34.89 -4.77
CA ILE A 541 -4.45 34.28 -5.96
C ILE A 541 -3.80 32.94 -6.32
N LEU A 542 -2.47 32.88 -6.30
CA LEU A 542 -1.73 31.73 -6.82
C LEU A 542 -1.52 30.64 -5.78
N LEU A 543 -1.00 30.93 -4.58
CA LEU A 543 -0.45 29.91 -3.67
C LEU A 543 -1.42 28.74 -3.34
N PRO A 544 -2.71 28.96 -3.03
CA PRO A 544 -3.65 27.87 -2.72
C PRO A 544 -4.28 27.22 -3.96
N VAL A 545 -4.24 27.89 -5.12
CA VAL A 545 -4.71 27.35 -6.41
C VAL A 545 -3.60 26.54 -7.10
N LEU A 546 -2.34 26.95 -6.91
CA LEU A 546 -1.16 26.30 -7.48
C LEU A 546 -0.76 25.04 -6.71
N GLY A 547 -0.46 25.21 -5.41
CA GLY A 547 0.66 24.46 -4.83
C GLY A 547 0.34 23.72 -3.55
N LEU A 548 -0.29 24.36 -2.56
CA LEU A 548 -0.38 23.76 -1.22
C LEU A 548 -1.25 22.49 -1.21
N THR A 549 -2.36 22.50 -1.95
CA THR A 549 -3.24 21.34 -2.15
C THR A 549 -2.46 20.19 -2.80
N TRP A 550 -1.95 20.40 -4.01
CA TRP A 550 -1.30 19.37 -4.81
C TRP A 550 0.06 18.89 -4.27
N LEU A 551 0.79 19.72 -3.52
CA LEU A 551 2.00 19.28 -2.81
C LEU A 551 1.67 18.26 -1.72
N CYS A 552 0.61 18.48 -0.93
CA CYS A 552 0.12 17.46 0.01
C CYS A 552 -0.39 16.20 -0.72
N GLY A 553 -0.89 16.34 -1.95
CA GLY A 553 -1.31 15.23 -2.80
C GLY A 553 -0.15 14.37 -3.30
N VAL A 554 0.94 14.97 -3.77
CA VAL A 554 2.16 14.23 -4.17
C VAL A 554 2.80 13.54 -2.97
N LEU A 555 2.75 14.16 -1.79
CA LEU A 555 3.31 13.62 -0.54
C LEU A 555 2.35 12.69 0.23
N VAL A 556 1.20 12.33 -0.34
CA VAL A 556 0.14 11.53 0.34
C VAL A 556 0.61 10.15 0.82
N HIS A 557 1.60 9.59 0.12
CA HIS A 557 2.20 8.28 0.45
C HIS A 557 3.11 8.33 1.69
N LEU A 558 3.58 9.51 2.11
CA LEU A 558 4.50 9.65 3.24
C LEU A 558 3.80 9.70 4.61
N SER A 559 2.50 10.03 4.66
CA SER A 559 1.75 10.08 5.92
C SER A 559 0.24 10.12 5.74
N VAL A 560 -0.48 9.41 6.62
CA VAL A 560 -1.94 9.52 6.76
C VAL A 560 -2.37 10.97 7.07
N VAL A 561 -1.56 11.73 7.84
CA VAL A 561 -1.85 13.13 8.17
C VAL A 561 -1.82 14.03 6.92
N LEU A 562 -0.94 13.74 5.96
CA LEU A 562 -0.85 14.47 4.70
C LEU A 562 -2.06 14.19 3.79
N ALA A 563 -2.67 13.00 3.87
CA ALA A 563 -3.91 12.68 3.16
C ALA A 563 -5.12 13.45 3.72
N TYR A 564 -5.27 13.51 5.06
CA TYR A 564 -6.28 14.36 5.69
C TYR A 564 -6.06 15.84 5.34
N GLY A 565 -4.80 16.31 5.35
CA GLY A 565 -4.42 17.64 4.88
C GLY A 565 -4.83 17.89 3.42
N PHE A 566 -4.52 16.97 2.51
CA PHE A 566 -4.89 17.03 1.10
C PHE A 566 -6.40 17.21 0.90
N ILE A 567 -7.22 16.41 1.59
CA ILE A 567 -8.68 16.44 1.43
C ILE A 567 -9.26 17.73 2.00
N VAL A 568 -8.83 18.15 3.20
CA VAL A 568 -9.27 19.43 3.80
C VAL A 568 -8.91 20.61 2.90
N LEU A 569 -7.70 20.62 2.34
CA LEU A 569 -7.26 21.68 1.41
C LEU A 569 -8.07 21.69 0.10
N ASN A 570 -8.34 20.51 -0.50
CA ASN A 570 -9.18 20.42 -1.71
C ASN A 570 -10.64 20.83 -1.43
N SER A 571 -11.19 20.46 -0.27
CA SER A 571 -12.56 20.80 0.14
C SER A 571 -12.81 22.32 0.16
N PHE A 572 -11.78 23.09 0.50
CA PHE A 572 -11.82 24.55 0.49
C PHE A 572 -11.36 25.17 -0.84
N GLN A 573 -10.78 24.42 -1.78
CA GLN A 573 -10.17 24.96 -3.01
C GLN A 573 -11.20 25.68 -3.90
N GLY A 574 -12.36 25.07 -4.18
CA GLY A 574 -13.42 25.70 -4.97
C GLY A 574 -14.10 26.89 -4.29
N LEU A 575 -14.28 26.83 -2.97
CA LEU A 575 -14.77 27.96 -2.16
C LEU A 575 -13.76 29.12 -2.15
N TYR A 576 -12.47 28.81 -2.10
CA TYR A 576 -11.40 29.79 -2.16
C TYR A 576 -11.36 30.49 -3.53
N ILE A 577 -11.46 29.72 -4.61
CA ILE A 577 -11.56 30.24 -5.99
C ILE A 577 -12.78 31.17 -6.11
N PHE A 578 -13.95 30.82 -5.53
CA PHE A 578 -15.10 31.72 -5.49
C PHE A 578 -14.79 33.05 -4.80
N LEU A 579 -14.26 33.01 -3.57
CA LEU A 579 -13.94 34.23 -2.82
C LEU A 579 -12.96 35.13 -3.60
N VAL A 580 -11.90 34.57 -4.16
CA VAL A 580 -10.84 35.36 -4.80
C VAL A 580 -11.21 35.81 -6.23
N TYR A 581 -11.79 34.93 -7.05
CA TYR A 581 -12.03 35.22 -8.48
C TYR A 581 -13.37 35.90 -8.75
N ALA A 582 -14.38 35.71 -7.88
CA ALA A 582 -15.67 36.38 -7.96
C ALA A 582 -15.83 37.51 -6.93
N VAL A 583 -15.66 37.25 -5.63
CA VAL A 583 -16.03 38.23 -4.57
C VAL A 583 -15.02 39.37 -4.45
N TYR A 584 -13.73 39.07 -4.30
CA TYR A 584 -12.66 40.08 -4.18
C TYR A 584 -12.20 40.66 -5.53
N ASN A 585 -12.70 40.12 -6.65
CA ASN A 585 -12.30 40.58 -7.98
C ASN A 585 -12.92 41.94 -8.34
N SER A 586 -12.06 42.96 -8.42
CA SER A 586 -12.40 44.32 -8.83
C SER A 586 -13.16 44.42 -10.16
N GLU A 587 -12.85 43.58 -11.15
CA GLU A 587 -13.54 43.58 -12.44
C GLU A 587 -15.01 43.14 -12.30
N VAL A 588 -15.25 42.09 -11.50
CA VAL A 588 -16.56 41.52 -11.23
C VAL A 588 -17.39 42.46 -10.35
N ARG A 589 -16.80 43.01 -9.27
CA ARG A 589 -17.45 44.03 -8.42
C ARG A 589 -17.87 45.24 -9.25
N ASN A 590 -17.05 45.69 -10.19
CA ASN A 590 -17.38 46.81 -11.10
C ASN A 590 -18.40 46.44 -12.18
N ALA A 591 -18.49 45.18 -12.61
CA ALA A 591 -19.57 44.70 -13.46
C ALA A 591 -20.92 44.64 -12.70
N ILE A 592 -20.94 44.07 -11.50
CA ILE A 592 -22.11 44.03 -10.61
C ILE A 592 -22.58 45.45 -10.26
N LYS A 593 -21.66 46.36 -9.95
CA LYS A 593 -22.00 47.78 -9.70
C LYS A 593 -22.69 48.42 -10.91
N ARG A 594 -22.13 48.28 -12.12
CA ARG A 594 -22.75 48.77 -13.37
C ARG A 594 -24.13 48.16 -13.65
N ILE A 595 -24.35 46.88 -13.33
CA ILE A 595 -25.68 46.25 -13.46
C ILE A 595 -26.66 46.83 -12.44
N LYS A 596 -26.23 47.01 -11.18
CA LYS A 596 -27.06 47.63 -10.12
C LYS A 596 -27.41 49.08 -10.44
N GLU A 597 -26.49 49.83 -11.05
CA GLU A 597 -26.71 51.20 -11.54
C GLU A 597 -27.66 51.22 -12.74
N LYS A 598 -27.50 50.34 -13.73
CA LYS A 598 -28.46 50.18 -14.83
C LYS A 598 -29.87 49.83 -14.35
N ARG A 599 -30.01 48.90 -13.39
CA ARG A 599 -31.31 48.56 -12.79
C ARG A 599 -31.94 49.75 -12.06
N LYS A 600 -31.14 50.54 -11.32
CA LYS A 600 -31.61 51.79 -10.69
C LYS A 600 -32.07 52.84 -11.71
N ALA A 601 -31.30 53.05 -12.78
CA ALA A 601 -31.65 53.99 -13.84
C ALA A 601 -33.00 53.60 -14.48
N LEU A 602 -33.17 52.32 -14.84
CA LEU A 602 -34.43 51.79 -15.39
C LEU A 602 -35.62 51.94 -14.41
N SER A 603 -35.43 51.78 -13.10
CA SER A 603 -36.51 52.05 -12.13
C SER A 603 -36.88 53.53 -12.03
N PHE A 604 -35.93 54.46 -12.22
CA PHE A 604 -36.24 55.89 -12.25
C PHE A 604 -36.97 56.30 -13.54
N THR A 605 -36.62 55.72 -14.70
CA THR A 605 -37.34 55.97 -15.97
C THR A 605 -38.81 55.56 -15.89
N ASN A 606 -39.13 54.42 -15.25
CA ASN A 606 -40.51 54.00 -15.04
C ASN A 606 -41.32 54.92 -14.08
N CYS A 607 -40.67 55.79 -13.31
CA CYS A 607 -41.32 56.77 -12.45
C CYS A 607 -41.39 58.18 -13.08
N SER A 608 -41.06 58.34 -14.37
CA SER A 608 -40.94 59.65 -15.03
C SER A 608 -41.62 59.72 -16.41
N GLN A 609 -42.86 59.24 -16.50
CA GLN A 609 -43.82 59.80 -17.46
C GLN A 609 -44.38 61.12 -16.89
N PRO A 610 -44.22 62.27 -17.58
CA PRO A 610 -44.70 63.55 -17.07
C PRO A 610 -46.19 63.77 -17.36
N THR A 611 -46.97 64.06 -16.32
CA THR A 611 -48.38 64.46 -16.46
C THR A 611 -48.49 65.90 -16.96
N SER A 612 -49.34 66.12 -17.96
CA SER A 612 -49.78 67.42 -18.52
C SER A 612 -48.72 68.35 -19.14
N PHE A 613 -48.88 68.65 -20.44
CA PHE A 613 -49.16 70.00 -20.96
C PHE A 613 -49.76 69.89 -22.37
N LEU A 614 -50.64 70.83 -22.75
CA LEU A 614 -51.39 70.81 -24.01
C LEU A 614 -50.63 71.49 -25.17
N PRO A 615 -50.50 70.85 -26.34
CA PRO A 615 -50.36 71.52 -27.61
C PRO A 615 -51.72 71.58 -28.34
N SER A 616 -52.24 72.79 -28.56
CA SER A 616 -53.38 72.99 -29.46
C SER A 616 -52.95 72.78 -30.91
N GLN A 617 -53.61 71.88 -31.63
CA GLN A 617 -53.58 71.87 -33.10
C GLN A 617 -54.98 71.78 -33.69
N ARG A 618 -55.19 72.58 -34.74
CA ARG A 618 -56.47 72.84 -35.40
C ARG A 618 -56.67 71.82 -36.53
N ALA A 619 -57.80 71.11 -36.51
CA ALA A 619 -58.16 70.15 -37.55
C ALA A 619 -58.61 70.83 -38.86
N PRO A 620 -58.50 70.13 -40.01
CA PRO A 620 -59.33 70.35 -41.18
C PRO A 620 -60.54 69.39 -41.20
N VAL A 621 -61.72 70.02 -41.23
CA VAL A 621 -63.09 69.55 -41.54
C VAL A 621 -63.25 68.24 -42.35
N THR A 622 -64.12 67.33 -41.88
CA THR A 622 -65.28 66.82 -42.67
C THR A 622 -66.40 66.21 -41.81
N SER A 623 -67.65 66.65 -42.07
CA SER A 623 -68.97 65.99 -41.90
C SER A 623 -69.33 65.18 -40.63
N TRP A 624 -70.51 65.48 -40.07
CA TRP A 624 -71.18 64.75 -38.99
C TRP A 624 -72.08 63.61 -39.48
N ASN A 625 -72.41 62.65 -38.60
CA ASN A 625 -73.79 62.18 -38.46
C ASN A 625 -74.06 61.54 -37.07
N CYS A 626 -75.32 61.54 -36.63
CA CYS A 626 -75.72 61.23 -35.24
C CYS A 626 -76.47 59.89 -35.09
N ARG A 627 -76.37 59.24 -33.91
CA ARG A 627 -77.51 58.96 -33.00
C ARG A 627 -77.17 58.15 -31.74
N GLN A 628 -77.84 58.51 -30.64
CA GLN A 628 -78.15 57.72 -29.43
C GLN A 628 -79.68 57.38 -29.47
N PRO A 629 -80.36 56.73 -28.49
CA PRO A 629 -80.03 56.54 -27.06
C PRO A 629 -80.24 55.13 -26.43
N THR A 630 -79.93 55.07 -25.12
CA THR A 630 -80.20 54.16 -23.96
C THR A 630 -81.44 53.24 -23.94
N PRO A 631 -81.69 52.36 -22.93
CA PRO A 631 -81.07 52.15 -21.58
C PRO A 631 -80.44 50.72 -21.40
N SER A 632 -80.30 50.01 -20.26
CA SER A 632 -80.66 50.14 -18.81
C SER A 632 -79.74 49.30 -17.87
N SER A 633 -79.94 49.41 -16.54
CA SER A 633 -79.38 48.59 -15.42
C SER A 633 -80.55 48.01 -14.57
N PRO A 634 -80.42 47.50 -13.31
CA PRO A 634 -79.27 47.07 -12.45
C PRO A 634 -79.52 45.70 -11.71
N GLU A 635 -78.95 45.51 -10.49
CA GLU A 635 -79.44 44.66 -9.35
C GLU A 635 -79.28 43.11 -9.39
N THR A 636 -79.08 42.34 -8.28
CA THR A 636 -78.40 42.54 -6.95
C THR A 636 -78.10 41.19 -6.24
N SER A 637 -77.35 41.26 -5.13
CA SER A 637 -77.42 40.42 -3.89
C SER A 637 -77.17 38.89 -3.86
N GLU A 638 -76.08 38.52 -3.15
CA GLU A 638 -75.97 37.60 -1.98
C GLU A 638 -76.56 36.15 -1.97
N THR A 639 -75.74 35.18 -1.48
CA THR A 639 -75.97 34.33 -0.26
C THR A 639 -75.54 32.85 -0.40
N SER A 640 -74.79 32.33 0.61
CA SER A 640 -74.58 30.91 1.02
C SER A 640 -73.96 29.86 0.06
N GLY A 641 -73.15 28.96 0.64
CA GLY A 641 -72.78 27.63 0.08
C GLY A 641 -73.61 26.49 0.72
N PRO A 642 -73.06 25.30 1.07
CA PRO A 642 -71.67 24.84 0.94
C PRO A 642 -71.51 23.36 0.48
N THR A 643 -70.33 22.76 0.71
CA THR A 643 -70.03 21.31 0.84
C THR A 643 -70.33 20.32 -0.30
N SER A 644 -69.29 19.66 -0.79
CA SER A 644 -69.15 18.18 -0.77
C SER A 644 -67.70 17.79 -1.07
N SER A 645 -67.35 16.50 -0.97
CA SER A 645 -65.97 16.02 -0.91
C SER A 645 -65.68 14.85 -1.88
N THR A 646 -64.41 14.46 -1.91
CA THR A 646 -63.88 13.16 -2.38
C THR A 646 -63.34 13.13 -3.82
N SER A 647 -62.13 12.57 -3.94
CA SER A 647 -61.36 12.40 -5.17
C SER A 647 -61.81 11.18 -5.98
N THR A 648 -61.59 11.22 -7.30
CA THR A 648 -61.36 10.00 -8.10
C THR A 648 -60.37 10.27 -9.24
N SER A 649 -59.26 9.54 -9.24
CA SER A 649 -58.50 9.22 -10.45
C SER A 649 -58.87 7.80 -10.90
N LEU A 650 -58.78 7.52 -12.20
CA LEU A 650 -58.88 6.22 -12.90
C LEU A 650 -58.75 6.54 -14.42
N VAL A 651 -58.23 5.72 -15.33
CA VAL A 651 -57.30 4.57 -15.23
C VAL A 651 -56.79 4.24 -16.65
N ILE A 652 -55.70 3.46 -16.77
CA ILE A 652 -55.56 2.34 -17.71
C ILE A 652 -54.39 1.46 -17.20
N LYS A 653 -54.51 0.14 -17.35
CA LYS A 653 -53.58 -0.89 -16.86
C LYS A 653 -53.70 -2.14 -17.75
N ASN A 654 -52.82 -3.10 -17.52
CA ASN A 654 -52.95 -4.56 -17.75
C ASN A 654 -52.52 -5.06 -19.16
N GLU A 655 -52.05 -6.31 -19.32
CA GLU A 655 -51.94 -7.46 -18.37
C GLU A 655 -50.79 -8.44 -18.71
N SER A 656 -50.59 -9.45 -17.83
CA SER A 656 -49.99 -10.80 -18.02
C SER A 656 -48.72 -11.04 -17.17
N PHE A 657 -48.79 -11.64 -15.95
CA PHE A 657 -48.91 -13.09 -15.58
C PHE A 657 -47.54 -13.84 -15.52
N ARG A 658 -47.26 -14.76 -14.58
CA ARG A 658 -47.95 -15.25 -13.35
C ARG A 658 -46.93 -15.94 -12.39
N LYS A 659 -47.35 -16.14 -11.12
CA LYS A 659 -46.83 -16.99 -10.02
C LYS A 659 -45.94 -16.25 -9.02
N GLU A 660 -46.29 -16.09 -7.73
CA GLU A 660 -46.70 -17.03 -6.64
C GLU A 660 -45.46 -17.63 -5.92
N SER A 661 -45.35 -17.69 -4.58
CA SER A 661 -46.37 -17.59 -3.50
C SER A 661 -45.85 -17.31 -2.07
N PHE A 662 -46.53 -16.41 -1.31
CA PHE A 662 -46.68 -16.30 0.17
C PHE A 662 -45.40 -16.22 1.08
N VAL A 663 -45.40 -15.79 2.36
CA VAL A 663 -46.41 -15.68 3.47
C VAL A 663 -46.25 -14.32 4.24
N SER A 664 -47.18 -13.92 5.12
CA SER A 664 -47.08 -12.72 6.01
C SER A 664 -47.62 -12.98 7.44
N PHE A 665 -47.28 -12.17 8.46
CA PHE A 665 -48.07 -11.05 9.05
C PHE A 665 -47.16 -10.26 10.06
N SER A 666 -47.17 -8.92 10.17
CA SER A 666 -48.15 -7.96 10.78
C SER A 666 -48.22 -7.94 12.33
N LEU A 667 -48.15 -6.74 12.96
CA LEU A 667 -49.03 -6.26 14.07
C LEU A 667 -48.58 -4.89 14.71
N LYS A 668 -49.47 -3.86 14.65
CA LYS A 668 -49.84 -2.86 15.70
C LYS A 668 -48.81 -1.86 16.33
N GLN A 669 -49.21 -0.77 17.03
CA GLN A 669 -50.41 0.12 16.97
C GLN A 669 -50.29 1.41 17.86
N VAL A 670 -50.52 2.58 17.24
CA VAL A 670 -51.12 3.87 17.72
C VAL A 670 -51.35 4.15 19.22
N SER A 671 -50.81 5.29 19.72
CA SER A 671 -51.46 6.32 20.61
C SER A 671 -50.43 7.35 21.18
N ARG A 672 -50.76 8.57 21.65
CA ARG A 672 -51.85 9.54 21.38
C ARG A 672 -51.45 10.94 21.96
N ASN A 673 -52.04 12.02 21.45
CA ASN A 673 -51.79 13.45 21.73
C ASN A 673 -51.68 13.88 23.22
N GLN A 674 -51.01 15.01 23.44
CA GLN A 674 -51.58 16.11 24.24
C GLN A 674 -51.12 17.50 23.72
N GLU A 675 -51.93 18.55 23.96
CA GLU A 675 -51.73 19.91 23.45
C GLU A 675 -51.40 20.91 24.58
N VAL A 676 -50.65 21.98 24.27
CA VAL A 676 -50.80 23.31 24.91
C VAL A 676 -50.55 24.39 23.84
N GLN A 677 -51.38 25.44 23.80
CA GLN A 677 -51.20 26.61 22.93
C GLN A 677 -50.50 27.76 23.67
N LEU A 678 -49.88 28.70 22.94
CA LEU A 678 -50.34 30.11 22.86
C LEU A 678 -49.40 31.01 22.03
N THR A 679 -50.02 31.85 21.19
CA THR A 679 -49.60 33.19 20.66
C THR A 679 -48.11 33.54 20.42
N GLY A 680 -47.75 34.21 19.32
CA GLY A 680 -48.56 34.72 18.21
C GLY A 680 -47.87 35.88 17.47
N PHE A 681 -48.17 36.06 16.18
CA PHE A 681 -47.64 37.17 15.36
C PHE A 681 -48.64 37.60 14.28
N LYS A 682 -49.03 38.88 14.25
CA LYS A 682 -49.60 39.58 13.08
C LYS A 682 -49.42 41.11 13.19
N PRO A 683 -49.54 41.88 12.09
CA PRO A 683 -48.79 43.13 11.95
C PRO A 683 -49.64 44.39 11.67
N SER A 684 -49.02 45.54 11.89
CA SER A 684 -49.29 46.82 11.18
C SER A 684 -48.06 47.73 11.29
N GLY A 685 -47.92 48.70 10.39
CA GLY A 685 -46.67 49.43 10.19
C GLY A 685 -46.59 50.82 10.85
N CYS A 686 -45.35 51.28 11.01
CA CYS A 686 -44.84 52.63 10.76
C CYS A 686 -43.37 52.50 10.34
#